data_AF-H2Z5W5-F1
#
_entry.id   AF-H2Z5W5-F1
#
_cell.length_a   1.000
_cell.length_b   1.000
_cell.length_c   1.000
_cell.angle_alpha   90.00
_cell.angle_beta   90.00
_cell.angle_gamma   90.00
#
_symmetry.space_group_name_H-M   'P 1'
#
loop_
_entity.id
_entity.type
_entity.pdbx_description
1 polymer ?
#
loop_
_entity_poly.entity_id
_entity_poly.type
_entity_poly.pdbx_seq_one_letter_code
_entity_poly.pdbx_strand_id
1 'polypeptide(L)'
;LYGWGIIQPRCLQHLMNNAKAFLVLLTLANIMQGVIINGLLKISITSIERRFNLLSSESGLIVSGYDIAGCLTLLPLSYLGGKGHKPRWIGIGLIITSIGSLVLALPHFLTGPYDYKEGGSVGWLNDTLKNCEMKQQIFGPYFSINQMKYVFLFGQLLAGIGCTPLAVLAVTFIDESVDPQIYPVYIGVYYMGSLLGPAFGFILGGQLLKIFTEIGVTPTDINPESPQWVGAWWVGFVISGAILFIIAIPVLGFPRKLPSTLTRKSTVVNIKGVYSDEPESILTTVGGFARLLWLLRLNLTFLYLSVAAAVLGTLVSGFSTFGPKCIESQFGKSAAEAANLFGYVCIPAGAGGMLVGGFLMTGLKMSYKSSLRMCFCMSIIGLFAQFSLTLHCNDIPMAGVNIPYAHESDETLSPQLPLNSCNANCSCQSNTYAPVCGSDGVTYYSSCFAGCQLHQTSDHHYSNCTCIPPVQSNNFTTTITEHGKCLTVCWWHDFILVGLFFVIGTTFTCAVPGVDLSLRCFPQRLRSLAVGVQWILIRTLGTIPGPIIFGAMIDSTCQIWNKRLKCAEGVGSCVMYKNQELSFSLLILSVIYKVSAFQFRVLVYYSLALPCCLTSQLDCLHPSPPLPPTESLNPHC
;
A
#
# COMPACT_ATOMS: atom_id res chain seq x y z
N LEU A 1 22.54 -5.82 31.28
CA LEU A 1 23.16 -6.95 30.55
C LEU A 1 22.14 -7.53 29.60
N TYR A 2 22.59 -8.09 28.48
CA TYR A 2 21.73 -8.73 27.49
C TYR A 2 21.17 -10.05 28.05
N GLY A 3 19.88 -10.33 27.87
CA GLY A 3 19.26 -11.57 28.30
C GLY A 3 17.77 -11.45 28.58
N TRP A 4 17.14 -12.60 28.82
CA TRP A 4 15.71 -12.73 29.06
C TRP A 4 15.47 -12.96 30.55
N GLY A 5 15.24 -11.87 31.28
CA GLY A 5 15.07 -11.93 32.74
C GLY A 5 16.34 -12.44 33.44
N ILE A 6 16.25 -13.65 34.00
CA ILE A 6 17.33 -14.31 34.75
C ILE A 6 18.36 -14.96 33.79
N ILE A 7 17.95 -15.29 32.57
CA ILE A 7 18.81 -15.98 31.59
C ILE A 7 19.71 -14.97 30.88
N GLN A 8 20.98 -14.92 31.28
CA GLN A 8 21.99 -13.98 30.77
C GLN A 8 23.23 -14.73 30.24
N PRO A 9 23.17 -15.29 29.01
CA PRO A 9 24.25 -16.12 28.47
C PRO A 9 25.52 -15.31 28.21
N ARG A 10 26.65 -15.73 28.80
CA ARG A 10 27.94 -15.01 28.74
C ARG A 10 28.47 -14.85 27.30
N CYS A 11 28.28 -15.85 26.44
CA CYS A 11 28.72 -15.81 25.04
C CYS A 11 28.02 -14.69 24.22
N LEU A 12 26.73 -14.44 24.48
CA LEU A 12 25.98 -13.39 23.77
C LEU A 12 26.22 -11.99 24.33
N GLN A 13 26.75 -11.85 25.55
CA GLN A 13 27.02 -10.54 26.14
C GLN A 13 28.00 -9.71 25.29
N HIS A 14 29.04 -10.35 24.75
CA HIS A 14 30.06 -9.64 23.97
C HIS A 14 29.53 -9.19 22.60
N LEU A 15 28.69 -10.00 21.96
CA LEU A 15 28.13 -9.70 20.64
C LEU A 15 26.97 -8.69 20.72
N MET A 16 26.06 -8.87 21.69
CA MET A 16 24.77 -8.19 21.69
C MET A 16 24.73 -6.92 22.55
N ASN A 17 25.66 -6.70 23.50
CA ASN A 17 25.70 -5.44 24.26
C ASN A 17 26.34 -4.26 23.49
N ASN A 18 26.07 -4.15 22.20
CA ASN A 18 26.57 -3.05 21.37
C ASN A 18 25.43 -2.40 20.57
N ALA A 19 25.45 -1.08 20.44
CA ALA A 19 24.51 -0.31 19.64
C ALA A 19 24.48 -0.76 18.17
N LYS A 20 25.61 -1.24 17.63
CA LYS A 20 25.69 -1.79 16.27
C LYS A 20 24.81 -3.02 16.07
N ALA A 21 24.86 -3.97 17.01
CA ALA A 21 24.05 -5.19 16.95
C ALA A 21 22.55 -4.86 17.04
N PHE A 22 22.20 -3.90 17.91
CA PHE A 22 20.84 -3.39 18.01
C PHE A 22 20.36 -2.77 16.70
N LEU A 23 21.17 -1.91 16.07
CA LEU A 23 20.87 -1.28 14.78
C LEU A 23 20.60 -2.32 13.69
N VAL A 24 21.44 -3.35 13.58
CA VAL A 24 21.28 -4.41 12.56
C VAL A 24 19.93 -5.11 12.72
N LEU A 25 19.56 -5.51 13.94
CA LEU A 25 18.29 -6.18 14.19
C LEU A 25 17.08 -5.28 13.93
N LEU A 26 17.14 -4.00 14.34
CA LEU A 26 16.08 -3.05 14.06
C LEU A 26 15.92 -2.77 12.57
N THR A 27 17.03 -2.66 11.84
CA THR A 27 17.00 -2.43 10.39
C THR A 27 16.40 -3.64 9.69
N LEU A 28 16.78 -4.86 10.08
CA LEU A 28 16.19 -6.09 9.55
C LEU A 28 14.69 -6.20 9.87
N ALA A 29 14.29 -5.84 11.09
CA ALA A 29 12.88 -5.79 11.48
C ALA A 29 12.08 -4.78 10.64
N ASN A 30 12.66 -3.60 10.37
CA ASN A 30 12.06 -2.56 9.54
C ASN A 30 11.92 -3.01 8.07
N ILE A 31 12.92 -3.72 7.53
CA ILE A 31 12.83 -4.36 6.21
C ILE A 31 11.66 -5.35 6.17
N MET A 32 11.60 -6.28 7.12
CA MET A 32 10.55 -7.31 7.16
C MET A 32 9.15 -6.72 7.32
N GLN A 33 9.01 -5.66 8.12
CA GLN A 33 7.77 -4.90 8.19
C GLN A 33 7.39 -4.28 6.84
N GLY A 34 8.34 -3.67 6.14
CA GLY A 34 8.14 -3.13 4.79
C GLY A 34 7.73 -4.22 3.78
N VAL A 35 8.33 -5.40 3.85
CA VAL A 35 7.98 -6.56 3.02
C VAL A 35 6.52 -6.96 3.22
N ILE A 36 6.09 -7.12 4.48
CA ILE A 36 4.74 -7.60 4.80
C ILE A 36 3.67 -6.57 4.40
N ILE A 37 3.80 -5.33 4.86
CA ILE A 37 2.72 -4.33 4.80
C ILE A 37 2.73 -3.54 3.49
N ASN A 38 3.91 -3.11 3.05
CA ASN A 38 4.05 -2.25 1.88
C ASN A 38 4.44 -3.00 0.59
N GLY A 39 4.73 -4.30 0.68
CA GLY A 39 4.99 -5.17 -0.46
C GLY A 39 3.91 -6.22 -0.66
N LEU A 40 3.97 -7.30 0.14
CA LEU A 40 3.17 -8.53 -0.01
C LEU A 40 1.65 -8.30 0.06
N LEU A 41 1.16 -7.39 0.90
CA LEU A 41 -0.26 -7.05 0.91
C LEU A 41 -0.69 -6.37 -0.39
N LYS A 42 -0.01 -5.28 -0.75
CA LYS A 42 -0.39 -4.43 -1.89
C LYS A 42 -0.32 -5.19 -3.21
N ILE A 43 0.69 -6.03 -3.38
CA ILE A 43 0.85 -6.85 -4.57
C ILE A 43 -0.22 -7.95 -4.70
N SER A 44 -0.75 -8.45 -3.57
CA SER A 44 -1.68 -9.58 -3.55
C SER A 44 -3.15 -9.16 -3.63
N ILE A 45 -3.45 -7.87 -3.70
CA ILE A 45 -4.84 -7.35 -3.61
C ILE A 45 -5.74 -7.98 -4.66
N THR A 46 -5.32 -8.07 -5.92
CA THR A 46 -6.17 -8.63 -6.99
C THR A 46 -6.45 -10.11 -6.78
N SER A 47 -5.47 -10.88 -6.28
CA SER A 47 -5.65 -12.29 -5.92
C SER A 47 -6.60 -12.47 -4.73
N ILE A 48 -6.47 -11.62 -3.70
CA ILE A 48 -7.35 -11.64 -2.52
C ILE A 48 -8.79 -11.26 -2.91
N GLU A 49 -8.97 -10.21 -3.72
CA GLU A 49 -10.28 -9.78 -4.20
C GLU A 49 -10.97 -10.88 -5.01
N ARG A 50 -10.27 -11.53 -5.94
CA ARG A 50 -10.80 -12.65 -6.73
C ARG A 50 -11.19 -13.83 -5.86
N ARG A 51 -10.33 -14.21 -4.91
CA ARG A 51 -10.56 -15.36 -4.03
C ARG A 51 -11.75 -15.16 -3.09
N PHE A 52 -11.86 -13.97 -2.50
CA PHE A 52 -12.86 -13.67 -1.47
C PHE A 52 -14.06 -12.86 -1.98
N ASN A 53 -14.13 -12.59 -3.30
CA ASN A 53 -15.17 -11.76 -3.94
C ASN A 53 -15.37 -10.42 -3.25
N LEU A 54 -14.27 -9.68 -3.07
CA LEU A 54 -14.26 -8.36 -2.43
C LEU A 54 -14.32 -7.23 -3.45
N LEU A 55 -14.96 -6.13 -3.07
CA LEU A 55 -14.88 -4.87 -3.81
C LEU A 55 -13.52 -4.19 -3.58
N SER A 56 -13.09 -3.34 -4.51
CA SER A 56 -11.82 -2.60 -4.39
C SER A 56 -11.87 -1.58 -3.25
N SER A 57 -13.03 -0.98 -2.99
CA SER A 57 -13.26 -0.15 -1.80
C SER A 57 -13.08 -0.92 -0.48
N GLU A 58 -13.46 -2.20 -0.44
CA GLU A 58 -13.28 -3.08 0.73
C GLU A 58 -11.81 -3.46 0.93
N SER A 59 -11.09 -3.79 -0.14
CA SER A 59 -9.65 -4.06 -0.08
C SER A 59 -8.85 -2.79 0.28
N GLY A 60 -9.30 -1.62 -0.18
CA GLY A 60 -8.78 -0.32 0.24
C GLY A 60 -8.92 -0.09 1.74
N LEU A 61 -10.09 -0.41 2.32
CA LEU A 61 -10.31 -0.33 3.77
C LEU A 61 -9.39 -1.26 4.56
N ILE A 62 -9.17 -2.49 4.07
CA ILE A 62 -8.22 -3.45 4.68
C ILE A 62 -6.84 -2.80 4.79
N VAL A 63 -6.30 -2.29 3.68
CA VAL A 63 -4.97 -1.66 3.62
C VAL A 63 -4.87 -0.46 4.57
N SER A 64 -5.93 0.36 4.64
CA SER A 64 -6.01 1.49 5.56
C SER A 64 -6.05 1.10 7.04
N GLY A 65 -6.41 -0.14 7.38
CA GLY A 65 -6.44 -0.65 8.75
C GLY A 65 -5.10 -0.50 9.50
N TYR A 66 -3.98 -0.66 8.81
CA TYR A 66 -2.65 -0.48 9.37
C TYR A 66 -2.42 0.96 9.87
N ASP A 67 -2.77 1.95 9.04
CA ASP A 67 -2.61 3.36 9.40
C ASP A 67 -3.61 3.79 10.48
N ILE A 68 -4.84 3.25 10.45
CA ILE A 68 -5.85 3.48 11.49
C ILE A 68 -5.31 3.05 12.86
N ALA A 69 -4.85 1.81 12.97
CA ALA A 69 -4.26 1.30 14.21
C ALA A 69 -2.98 2.06 14.62
N GLY A 70 -2.13 2.38 13.64
CA GLY A 70 -0.92 3.18 13.86
C GLY A 70 -1.24 4.55 14.47
N CYS A 71 -2.25 5.26 13.96
CA CYS A 71 -2.70 6.54 14.50
C CYS A 71 -3.24 6.43 15.92
N LEU A 72 -4.13 5.46 16.18
CA LEU A 72 -4.76 5.28 17.49
C LEU A 72 -3.74 4.90 18.57
N THR A 73 -2.72 4.13 18.21
CA THR A 73 -1.73 3.63 19.17
C THR A 73 -0.49 4.51 19.31
N LEU A 74 -0.26 5.47 18.41
CA LEU A 74 0.92 6.34 18.41
C LEU A 74 1.11 7.07 19.74
N LEU A 75 0.07 7.76 20.22
CA LEU A 75 0.16 8.58 21.43
C LEU A 75 0.32 7.74 22.71
N PRO A 76 -0.54 6.72 22.98
CA PRO A 76 -0.37 5.89 24.16
C PRO A 76 0.98 5.18 24.22
N LEU A 77 1.46 4.64 23.09
CA LEU A 77 2.72 3.91 23.04
C LEU A 77 3.95 4.82 23.15
N SER A 78 3.88 6.04 22.62
CA SER A 78 4.96 7.03 22.82
C SER A 78 5.11 7.39 24.29
N TYR A 79 3.98 7.56 25.01
CA TYR A 79 3.99 7.89 26.43
C TYR A 79 4.43 6.72 27.32
N LEU A 80 3.75 5.58 27.21
CA LEU A 80 4.01 4.40 28.05
C LEU A 80 5.34 3.74 27.70
N GLY A 81 5.64 3.63 26.40
CA GLY A 81 6.87 3.04 25.90
C GLY A 81 8.10 3.88 26.20
N GLY A 82 7.98 5.21 26.19
CA GLY A 82 9.05 6.14 26.54
C GLY A 82 9.54 6.00 27.99
N LYS A 83 8.61 5.84 28.95
CA LYS A 83 8.92 5.62 30.37
C LYS A 83 9.34 4.18 30.67
N GLY A 84 8.93 3.23 29.83
CA GLY A 84 9.15 1.81 30.03
C GLY A 84 10.54 1.28 29.65
N HIS A 85 10.58 -0.01 29.39
CA HIS A 85 11.76 -0.70 28.89
C HIS A 85 11.74 -0.75 27.36
N LYS A 86 12.22 0.32 26.69
CA LYS A 86 12.05 0.53 25.24
C LYS A 86 12.33 -0.70 24.36
N PRO A 87 13.45 -1.46 24.49
CA PRO A 87 13.68 -2.65 23.67
C PRO A 87 12.62 -3.75 23.82
N ARG A 88 12.02 -3.89 25.02
CA ARG A 88 10.94 -4.87 25.24
C ARG A 88 9.66 -4.44 24.56
N TRP A 89 9.31 -3.16 24.62
CA TRP A 89 8.16 -2.63 23.87
C TRP A 89 8.34 -2.81 22.36
N ILE A 90 9.56 -2.59 21.84
CA ILE A 90 9.87 -2.86 20.43
C ILE A 90 9.70 -4.35 20.13
N GLY A 91 10.33 -5.24 20.89
CA GLY A 91 10.24 -6.68 20.65
C GLY A 91 8.79 -7.23 20.76
N ILE A 92 7.99 -6.75 21.72
CA ILE A 92 6.57 -7.08 21.81
C ILE A 92 5.82 -6.58 20.57
N GLY A 93 6.11 -5.36 20.11
CA GLY A 93 5.56 -4.83 18.86
C GLY A 93 5.86 -5.73 17.65
N LEU A 94 7.10 -6.21 17.53
CA LEU A 94 7.50 -7.15 16.47
C LEU A 94 6.74 -8.48 16.53
N ILE A 95 6.51 -9.02 17.74
CA ILE A 95 5.68 -10.22 17.93
C ILE A 95 4.24 -9.94 17.48
N ILE A 96 3.65 -8.80 17.86
CA ILE A 96 2.29 -8.43 17.45
C ILE A 96 2.21 -8.30 15.92
N THR A 97 3.19 -7.67 15.26
CA THR A 97 3.24 -7.58 13.80
C THR A 97 3.41 -8.95 13.14
N SER A 98 4.20 -9.85 13.73
CA SER A 98 4.35 -11.23 13.25
C SER A 98 3.03 -12.00 13.33
N ILE A 99 2.32 -11.91 14.46
CA ILE A 99 0.96 -12.47 14.62
C ILE A 99 0.02 -11.86 13.59
N GLY A 100 0.06 -10.55 13.38
CA GLY A 100 -0.71 -9.86 12.33
C GLY A 100 -0.45 -10.45 10.95
N SER A 101 0.81 -10.73 10.60
CA SER A 101 1.19 -11.39 9.34
C SER A 101 0.59 -12.80 9.21
N LEU A 102 0.60 -13.60 10.27
CA LEU A 102 -0.03 -14.93 10.27
C LEU A 102 -1.56 -14.83 10.15
N VAL A 103 -2.18 -13.84 10.80
CA VAL A 103 -3.61 -13.55 10.66
C VAL A 103 -3.96 -13.14 9.22
N LEU A 104 -3.07 -12.45 8.50
CA LEU A 104 -3.28 -12.16 7.08
C LEU A 104 -3.26 -13.42 6.21
N ALA A 105 -2.46 -14.44 6.56
CA ALA A 105 -2.46 -15.73 5.85
C ALA A 105 -3.65 -16.64 6.23
N LEU A 106 -4.21 -16.44 7.42
CA LEU A 106 -5.22 -17.31 8.02
C LEU A 106 -6.46 -17.57 7.14
N PRO A 107 -7.02 -16.61 6.37
CA PRO A 107 -8.18 -16.85 5.50
C PRO A 107 -7.98 -17.96 4.48
N HIS A 108 -6.76 -18.22 4.03
CA HIS A 108 -6.48 -19.34 3.14
C HIS A 108 -6.79 -20.68 3.81
N PHE A 109 -6.42 -20.85 5.08
CA PHE A 109 -6.62 -22.08 5.83
C PHE A 109 -8.03 -22.24 6.41
N LEU A 110 -8.73 -21.12 6.65
CA LEU A 110 -10.10 -21.14 7.16
C LEU A 110 -11.14 -21.39 6.06
N THR A 111 -10.78 -21.23 4.79
CA THR A 111 -11.67 -21.49 3.66
C THR A 111 -11.32 -22.82 3.00
N GLY A 112 -12.33 -23.56 2.51
CA GLY A 112 -12.08 -24.80 1.76
C GLY A 112 -11.28 -24.54 0.48
N PRO A 113 -10.67 -25.55 -0.17
CA PRO A 113 -9.75 -25.36 -1.29
C PRO A 113 -10.34 -24.48 -2.41
N TYR A 114 -9.49 -23.72 -3.08
CA TYR A 114 -9.92 -22.89 -4.21
C TYR A 114 -10.27 -23.75 -5.42
N ASP A 115 -11.57 -23.89 -5.69
CA ASP A 115 -12.07 -24.52 -6.90
C ASP A 115 -12.37 -23.47 -7.98
N TYR A 116 -11.67 -23.60 -9.11
CA TYR A 116 -11.85 -22.77 -10.30
C TYR A 116 -12.76 -23.42 -11.35
N LYS A 117 -13.16 -24.69 -11.17
CA LYS A 117 -13.86 -25.54 -12.14
C LYS A 117 -15.37 -25.72 -11.90
N GLU A 118 -15.98 -25.11 -10.87
CA GLU A 118 -17.44 -25.21 -10.66
C GLU A 118 -18.22 -24.58 -11.84
N GLY A 119 -18.47 -25.40 -12.86
CA GLY A 119 -19.16 -25.06 -14.11
C GLY A 119 -18.89 -26.00 -15.28
N GLY A 120 -17.88 -26.90 -15.21
CA GLY A 120 -17.45 -27.75 -16.33
C GLY A 120 -18.09 -29.14 -16.46
N SER A 121 -18.99 -29.54 -15.57
CA SER A 121 -19.60 -30.88 -15.59
C SER A 121 -21.07 -30.79 -15.96
N VAL A 122 -21.39 -30.91 -17.24
CA VAL A 122 -22.74 -31.14 -17.76
C VAL A 122 -23.22 -32.49 -17.23
N GLY A 123 -23.82 -32.50 -16.05
CA GLY A 123 -24.16 -33.74 -15.38
C GLY A 123 -25.18 -33.67 -14.25
N TRP A 124 -25.84 -32.55 -13.94
CA TRP A 124 -26.86 -32.53 -12.86
C TRP A 124 -27.95 -31.49 -13.12
N LEU A 125 -28.94 -31.82 -13.96
CA LEU A 125 -30.08 -30.94 -14.26
C LEU A 125 -31.21 -30.99 -13.21
N ASN A 126 -31.10 -31.76 -12.13
CA ASN A 126 -32.18 -31.92 -11.13
C ASN A 126 -31.85 -31.45 -9.72
N ASP A 127 -30.67 -30.90 -9.46
CA ASP A 127 -30.16 -30.72 -8.08
C ASP A 127 -30.00 -29.25 -7.63
N THR A 128 -30.35 -28.29 -8.50
CA THR A 128 -29.99 -26.88 -8.32
C THR A 128 -30.90 -26.08 -7.37
N LEU A 129 -32.09 -26.57 -7.03
CA LEU A 129 -32.96 -25.92 -6.03
C LEU A 129 -32.83 -26.52 -4.62
N LYS A 130 -32.44 -27.79 -4.50
CA LYS A 130 -32.16 -28.44 -3.19
C LYS A 130 -30.78 -28.11 -2.63
N ASN A 131 -29.83 -27.72 -3.48
CA ASN A 131 -28.45 -27.46 -3.06
C ASN A 131 -28.19 -26.08 -2.45
N CYS A 132 -29.11 -25.10 -2.49
CA CYS A 132 -28.94 -23.89 -1.63
C CYS A 132 -29.19 -24.21 -0.15
N GLU A 133 -30.04 -25.18 0.18
CA GLU A 133 -30.26 -25.62 1.57
C GLU A 133 -29.15 -26.57 2.06
N MET A 134 -28.60 -27.42 1.18
CA MET A 134 -27.57 -28.40 1.56
C MET A 134 -26.13 -27.85 1.61
N LYS A 135 -25.70 -26.95 0.71
CA LYS A 135 -24.34 -26.36 0.80
C LYS A 135 -24.17 -25.45 2.02
N GLN A 136 -25.26 -24.95 2.59
CA GLN A 136 -25.29 -24.20 3.84
C GLN A 136 -25.20 -25.10 5.09
N GLN A 137 -25.36 -26.42 4.93
CA GLN A 137 -25.23 -27.41 6.02
C GLN A 137 -23.86 -28.11 6.06
N ILE A 138 -23.13 -28.20 4.94
CA ILE A 138 -21.82 -28.88 4.88
C ILE A 138 -20.66 -27.92 5.26
N PHE A 139 -20.79 -26.63 4.91
CA PHE A 139 -19.95 -25.57 5.48
C PHE A 139 -20.75 -24.91 6.60
N GLY A 140 -20.34 -25.09 7.85
CA GLY A 140 -21.12 -24.68 9.02
C GLY A 140 -21.59 -23.21 9.02
N PRO A 141 -22.54 -22.83 9.91
CA PRO A 141 -23.39 -21.64 9.77
C PRO A 141 -22.71 -20.26 9.84
N TYR A 142 -21.39 -20.16 9.97
CA TYR A 142 -20.83 -19.01 10.70
C TYR A 142 -20.03 -17.98 9.90
N PHE A 143 -19.56 -18.23 8.67
CA PHE A 143 -18.87 -17.16 7.92
C PHE A 143 -19.04 -17.28 6.39
N SER A 144 -19.64 -16.26 5.76
CA SER A 144 -19.60 -16.09 4.31
C SER A 144 -18.17 -15.81 3.86
N ILE A 145 -17.73 -16.35 2.72
CA ILE A 145 -16.36 -16.17 2.19
C ILE A 145 -15.97 -14.68 2.11
N ASN A 146 -16.90 -13.79 1.75
CA ASN A 146 -16.65 -12.34 1.71
C ASN A 146 -16.37 -11.74 3.09
N GLN A 147 -16.96 -12.29 4.16
CA GLN A 147 -16.74 -11.78 5.53
C GLN A 147 -15.28 -11.95 5.97
N MET A 148 -14.47 -12.78 5.31
CA MET A 148 -13.02 -12.91 5.59
C MET A 148 -12.26 -11.58 5.48
N LYS A 149 -12.83 -10.56 4.84
CA LYS A 149 -12.32 -9.18 4.89
C LYS A 149 -12.09 -8.66 6.32
N TYR A 150 -12.90 -9.07 7.30
CA TYR A 150 -12.71 -8.67 8.69
C TYR A 150 -11.49 -9.31 9.34
N VAL A 151 -11.13 -10.54 8.92
CA VAL A 151 -9.89 -11.20 9.36
C VAL A 151 -8.67 -10.46 8.80
N PHE A 152 -8.71 -10.10 7.52
CA PHE A 152 -7.65 -9.28 6.91
C PHE A 152 -7.52 -7.91 7.58
N LEU A 153 -8.64 -7.24 7.82
CA LEU A 153 -8.66 -5.95 8.53
C LEU A 153 -8.08 -6.09 9.93
N PHE A 154 -8.44 -7.13 10.67
CA PHE A 154 -7.89 -7.41 11.99
C PHE A 154 -6.38 -7.67 11.95
N GLY A 155 -5.89 -8.41 10.95
CA GLY A 155 -4.45 -8.60 10.71
C GLY A 155 -3.71 -7.28 10.46
N GLN A 156 -4.29 -6.37 9.67
CA GLN A 156 -3.74 -5.04 9.42
C GLN A 156 -3.76 -4.15 10.68
N LEU A 157 -4.83 -4.21 11.47
CA LEU A 157 -4.90 -3.51 12.76
C LEU A 157 -3.79 -3.99 13.71
N LEU A 158 -3.62 -5.30 13.86
CA LEU A 158 -2.52 -5.87 14.67
C LEU A 158 -1.15 -5.40 14.16
N ALA A 159 -0.92 -5.46 12.85
CA ALA A 159 0.33 -5.00 12.26
C ALA A 159 0.59 -3.52 12.54
N GLY A 160 -0.44 -2.68 12.47
CA GLY A 160 -0.37 -1.26 12.81
C GLY A 160 -0.02 -1.01 14.29
N ILE A 161 -0.66 -1.74 15.22
CA ILE A 161 -0.33 -1.69 16.66
C ILE A 161 1.12 -2.09 16.90
N GLY A 162 1.56 -3.20 16.29
CA GLY A 162 2.91 -3.74 16.47
C GLY A 162 4.02 -2.90 15.82
N CYS A 163 3.69 -2.15 14.76
CA CYS A 163 4.62 -1.23 14.11
C CYS A 163 5.00 -0.05 14.99
N THR A 164 4.02 0.52 15.68
CA THR A 164 4.16 1.81 16.35
C THR A 164 5.38 1.91 17.29
N PRO A 165 5.68 0.91 18.13
CA PRO A 165 6.89 0.90 18.94
C PRO A 165 8.18 0.91 18.11
N LEU A 166 8.23 0.17 16.99
CA LEU A 166 9.37 0.17 16.09
C LEU A 166 9.55 1.55 15.45
N ALA A 167 8.47 2.18 14.98
CA ALA A 167 8.54 3.49 14.35
C ALA A 167 9.00 4.61 15.31
N VAL A 168 8.57 4.59 16.58
CA VAL A 168 8.85 5.67 17.54
C VAL A 168 9.99 5.34 18.50
N LEU A 169 9.90 4.21 19.21
CA LEU A 169 10.82 3.90 20.30
C LEU A 169 12.19 3.48 19.78
N ALA A 170 12.28 2.88 18.59
CA ALA A 170 13.56 2.51 18.00
C ALA A 170 14.45 3.73 17.75
N VAL A 171 13.88 4.79 17.15
CA VAL A 171 14.57 6.05 16.87
C VAL A 171 15.06 6.69 18.17
N THR A 172 14.19 6.81 19.17
CA THR A 172 14.58 7.40 20.46
C THR A 172 15.59 6.57 21.24
N PHE A 173 15.56 5.24 21.10
CA PHE A 173 16.55 4.39 21.75
C PHE A 173 17.92 4.47 21.06
N ILE A 174 17.96 4.58 19.72
CA ILE A 174 19.21 4.80 18.98
C ILE A 174 19.83 6.14 19.38
N ASP A 175 19.02 7.22 19.47
CA ASP A 175 19.46 8.56 19.88
C ASP A 175 20.11 8.55 21.28
N GLU A 176 19.50 7.86 22.24
CA GLU A 176 20.03 7.74 23.61
C GLU A 176 21.25 6.81 23.71
N SER A 177 21.45 5.93 22.74
CA SER A 177 22.47 4.86 22.78
C SER A 177 23.77 5.22 22.08
N VAL A 178 23.73 6.19 21.18
CA VAL A 178 24.80 6.51 20.22
C VAL A 178 25.34 7.91 20.48
N ASP A 179 26.60 8.17 20.09
CA ASP A 179 27.18 9.52 20.18
C ASP A 179 26.53 10.46 19.13
N PRO A 180 26.22 11.73 19.49
CA PRO A 180 25.59 12.68 18.58
C PRO A 180 26.32 12.86 17.25
N GLN A 181 27.65 12.66 17.20
CA GLN A 181 28.44 12.79 15.98
C GLN A 181 28.16 11.66 14.97
N ILE A 182 27.93 10.45 15.45
CA ILE A 182 27.69 9.26 14.61
C ILE A 182 26.21 8.88 14.50
N TYR A 183 25.34 9.47 15.32
CA TYR A 183 23.89 9.24 15.32
C TYR A 183 23.22 9.40 13.93
N PRO A 184 23.53 10.44 13.12
CA PRO A 184 22.91 10.59 11.79
C PRO A 184 23.16 9.39 10.87
N VAL A 185 24.33 8.74 10.97
CA VAL A 185 24.66 7.54 10.19
C VAL A 185 23.79 6.36 10.60
N TYR A 186 23.58 6.17 11.92
CA TYR A 186 22.74 5.07 12.44
C TYR A 186 21.29 5.23 11.98
N ILE A 187 20.74 6.44 12.04
CA ILE A 187 19.38 6.72 11.59
C ILE A 187 19.23 6.57 10.07
N GLY A 188 20.25 6.99 9.30
CA GLY A 188 20.28 6.76 7.85
C GLY A 188 20.20 5.28 7.49
N VAL A 189 21.00 4.43 8.14
CA VAL A 189 20.96 2.97 7.95
C VAL A 189 19.60 2.39 8.36
N TYR A 190 19.04 2.84 9.48
CA TYR A 190 17.73 2.38 9.95
C TYR A 190 16.61 2.69 8.94
N TYR A 191 16.54 3.91 8.41
CA TYR A 191 15.52 4.30 7.44
C TYR A 191 15.75 3.71 6.04
N MET A 192 16.98 3.36 5.68
CA MET A 192 17.26 2.60 4.45
C MET A 192 16.49 1.26 4.43
N GLY A 193 16.30 0.64 5.61
CA GLY A 193 15.49 -0.57 5.75
C GLY A 193 14.02 -0.38 5.30
N SER A 194 13.43 0.79 5.56
CA SER A 194 12.05 1.10 5.14
C SER A 194 11.90 1.19 3.61
N LEU A 195 12.99 1.44 2.88
CA LEU A 195 12.99 1.51 1.42
C LEU A 195 13.22 0.14 0.76
N LEU A 196 14.11 -0.67 1.34
CA LEU A 196 14.41 -2.02 0.85
C LEU A 196 13.25 -3.00 1.09
N GLY A 197 12.52 -2.84 2.19
CA GLY A 197 11.40 -3.73 2.55
C GLY A 197 10.34 -3.87 1.44
N PRO A 198 9.69 -2.77 1.00
CA PRO A 198 8.72 -2.83 -0.09
C PRO A 198 9.33 -3.42 -1.37
N ALA A 199 10.57 -3.08 -1.70
CA ALA A 199 11.25 -3.58 -2.89
C ALA A 199 11.37 -5.12 -2.89
N PHE A 200 11.84 -5.70 -1.79
CA PHE A 200 11.87 -7.15 -1.61
C PHE A 200 10.47 -7.75 -1.63
N GLY A 201 9.47 -7.10 -1.03
CA GLY A 201 8.10 -7.58 -1.00
C GLY A 201 7.41 -7.63 -2.37
N PHE A 202 7.62 -6.62 -3.23
CA PHE A 202 7.10 -6.64 -4.60
C PHE A 202 7.74 -7.74 -5.45
N ILE A 203 9.08 -7.88 -5.39
CA ILE A 203 9.79 -8.90 -6.18
C ILE A 203 9.43 -10.31 -5.70
N LEU A 204 9.49 -10.55 -4.38
CA LEU A 204 9.16 -11.84 -3.79
C LEU A 204 7.70 -12.21 -4.03
N GLY A 205 6.78 -11.28 -3.77
CA GLY A 205 5.35 -11.48 -4.01
C GLY A 205 5.04 -11.77 -5.46
N GLY A 206 5.70 -11.08 -6.40
CA GLY A 206 5.49 -11.29 -7.83
C GLY A 206 5.91 -12.69 -8.30
N GLN A 207 6.94 -13.28 -7.70
CA GLN A 207 7.28 -14.69 -7.98
C GLN A 207 6.32 -15.66 -7.31
N LEU A 208 5.91 -15.40 -6.07
CA LEU A 208 4.94 -16.24 -5.37
C LEU A 208 3.57 -16.27 -6.06
N LEU A 209 3.16 -15.17 -6.70
CA LEU A 209 1.90 -15.11 -7.45
C LEU A 209 1.90 -15.93 -8.75
N LYS A 210 3.08 -16.33 -9.26
CA LYS A 210 3.19 -17.27 -10.39
C LYS A 210 2.92 -18.71 -10.02
N ILE A 211 2.94 -19.03 -8.72
CA ILE A 211 2.62 -20.35 -8.18
C ILE A 211 1.13 -20.37 -7.86
N PHE A 212 0.44 -21.45 -8.19
CA PHE A 212 -1.00 -21.59 -7.90
C PHE A 212 -1.24 -21.65 -6.39
N THR A 213 -2.36 -21.07 -5.93
CA THR A 213 -2.65 -20.94 -4.50
C THR A 213 -2.72 -22.26 -3.73
N GLU A 214 -3.14 -23.35 -4.38
CA GLU A 214 -3.15 -24.70 -3.80
C GLU A 214 -1.83 -25.41 -4.12
N ILE A 215 -0.91 -25.42 -3.16
CA ILE A 215 0.41 -26.03 -3.35
C ILE A 215 0.23 -27.56 -3.49
N GLY A 216 0.80 -28.11 -4.55
CA GLY A 216 0.69 -29.54 -4.89
C GLY A 216 -0.38 -29.86 -5.93
N VAL A 217 -1.25 -28.89 -6.26
CA VAL A 217 -2.16 -28.98 -7.41
C VAL A 217 -1.57 -28.15 -8.54
N THR A 218 -1.16 -28.81 -9.62
CA THR A 218 -0.79 -28.11 -10.87
C THR A 218 -1.99 -28.16 -11.80
N PRO A 219 -2.74 -27.04 -11.95
CA PRO A 219 -3.83 -27.03 -12.88
C PRO A 219 -3.27 -27.18 -14.31
N THR A 220 -3.76 -28.18 -15.04
CA THR A 220 -3.42 -28.35 -16.45
C THR A 220 -4.13 -27.32 -17.31
N ASP A 221 -5.34 -26.91 -16.91
CA ASP A 221 -6.28 -26.19 -17.80
C ASP A 221 -6.20 -24.66 -17.68
N ILE A 222 -5.42 -24.13 -16.72
CA ILE A 222 -5.26 -22.69 -16.50
C ILE A 222 -3.78 -22.33 -16.28
N ASN A 223 -3.42 -21.13 -16.71
CA ASN A 223 -2.07 -20.56 -16.56
C ASN A 223 -2.11 -19.25 -15.75
N PRO A 224 -0.96 -18.66 -15.35
CA PRO A 224 -0.93 -17.41 -14.59
C PRO A 224 -1.61 -16.20 -15.25
N GLU A 225 -1.78 -16.22 -16.57
CA GLU A 225 -2.48 -15.17 -17.34
C GLU A 225 -4.00 -15.35 -17.33
N SER A 226 -4.47 -16.55 -16.99
CA SER A 226 -5.88 -16.86 -16.89
C SER A 226 -6.52 -16.02 -15.77
N PRO A 227 -7.68 -15.39 -15.98
CA PRO A 227 -8.31 -14.54 -14.96
C PRO A 227 -8.84 -15.31 -13.75
N GLN A 228 -9.01 -16.63 -13.88
CA GLN A 228 -9.33 -17.54 -12.78
C GLN A 228 -8.09 -17.89 -11.94
N TRP A 229 -6.90 -17.47 -12.36
CA TRP A 229 -5.68 -17.73 -11.60
C TRP A 229 -5.65 -16.90 -10.32
N VAL A 230 -5.47 -17.60 -9.20
CA VAL A 230 -5.17 -17.02 -7.89
C VAL A 230 -3.79 -17.53 -7.48
N GLY A 231 -2.84 -16.60 -7.36
CA GLY A 231 -1.47 -16.92 -6.97
C GLY A 231 -1.34 -17.24 -5.48
N ALA A 232 -0.23 -17.85 -5.07
CA ALA A 232 0.07 -18.26 -3.69
C ALA A 232 0.41 -17.09 -2.75
N TRP A 233 -0.54 -16.15 -2.62
CA TRP A 233 -0.40 -14.90 -1.87
C TRP A 233 -0.11 -15.10 -0.37
N TRP A 234 -0.57 -16.20 0.23
CA TRP A 234 -0.47 -16.45 1.68
C TRP A 234 0.95 -16.87 2.13
N VAL A 235 1.73 -17.49 1.24
CA VAL A 235 3.04 -18.08 1.56
C VAL A 235 4.02 -17.02 2.06
N GLY A 236 4.05 -15.87 1.39
CA GLY A 236 4.94 -14.77 1.73
C GLY A 236 4.68 -14.24 3.15
N PHE A 237 3.42 -14.20 3.58
CA PHE A 237 3.03 -13.74 4.92
C PHE A 237 3.46 -14.72 6.02
N VAL A 238 3.39 -16.02 5.75
CA VAL A 238 3.84 -17.06 6.70
C VAL A 238 5.36 -16.98 6.88
N ILE A 239 6.11 -16.97 5.77
CA ILE A 239 7.58 -16.93 5.79
C ILE A 239 8.07 -15.64 6.45
N SER A 240 7.55 -14.48 6.01
CA SER A 240 7.99 -13.18 6.54
C SER A 240 7.58 -12.99 8.00
N GLY A 241 6.39 -13.49 8.38
CA GLY A 241 5.93 -13.50 9.77
C GLY A 241 6.82 -14.33 10.68
N ALA A 242 7.24 -15.52 10.24
CA ALA A 242 8.15 -16.39 10.98
C ALA A 242 9.54 -15.75 11.14
N ILE A 243 10.09 -15.16 10.08
CA ILE A 243 11.37 -14.43 10.14
C ILE A 243 11.27 -13.26 11.13
N LEU A 244 10.18 -12.49 11.10
CA LEU A 244 9.97 -11.37 12.01
C LEU A 244 9.86 -11.83 13.47
N PHE A 245 9.22 -12.97 13.74
CA PHE A 245 9.17 -13.57 15.07
C PHE A 245 10.57 -13.95 15.58
N ILE A 246 11.38 -14.58 14.72
CA ILE A 246 12.76 -14.95 15.04
C ILE A 246 13.60 -13.71 15.37
N ILE A 247 13.39 -12.59 14.66
CA ILE A 247 14.07 -11.31 14.94
C ILE A 247 13.59 -10.68 16.25
N ALA A 248 12.33 -10.87 16.64
CA ALA A 248 11.78 -10.31 17.87
C ALA A 248 12.44 -10.89 19.13
N ILE A 249 12.77 -12.18 19.13
CA ILE A 249 13.40 -12.89 20.25
C ILE A 249 14.71 -12.20 20.72
N PRO A 250 15.72 -11.97 19.85
CA PRO A 250 16.94 -11.31 20.28
C PRO A 250 16.74 -9.84 20.65
N VAL A 251 15.76 -9.14 20.07
CA VAL A 251 15.44 -7.75 20.42
C VAL A 251 14.92 -7.64 21.87
N LEU A 252 14.09 -8.59 22.31
CA LEU A 252 13.59 -8.64 23.69
C LEU A 252 14.68 -8.81 24.75
N GLY A 253 15.84 -9.37 24.35
CA GLY A 253 16.98 -9.58 25.24
C GLY A 253 17.80 -8.32 25.52
N PHE A 254 17.61 -7.22 24.78
CA PHE A 254 18.41 -6.01 25.01
C PHE A 254 18.11 -5.37 26.38
N PRO A 255 19.12 -4.80 27.08
CA PRO A 255 18.92 -4.11 28.35
C PRO A 255 18.25 -2.75 28.17
N ARG A 256 17.66 -2.21 29.26
CA ARG A 256 17.00 -0.89 29.27
C ARG A 256 17.90 0.25 28.82
N LYS A 257 19.20 0.16 29.10
CA LYS A 257 20.24 1.08 28.68
C LYS A 257 21.44 0.24 28.27
N LEU A 258 22.07 0.60 27.16
CA LEU A 258 23.31 -0.03 26.73
C LEU A 258 24.48 0.41 27.65
N PRO A 259 25.49 -0.45 27.86
CA PRO A 259 26.62 -0.13 28.72
C PRO A 259 27.39 1.12 28.25
N SER A 260 27.48 1.35 26.93
CA SER A 260 28.04 2.57 26.33
C SER A 260 27.35 3.85 26.85
N THR A 261 26.03 3.81 27.07
CA THR A 261 25.24 4.93 27.60
C THR A 261 25.52 5.18 29.08
N LEU A 262 25.81 4.13 29.87
CA LEU A 262 26.09 4.25 31.30
C LEU A 262 27.43 4.94 31.56
N THR A 263 28.47 4.56 30.83
CA THR A 263 29.81 5.21 30.90
C THR A 263 29.77 6.67 30.49
N ARG A 264 28.89 7.04 29.55
CA ARG A 264 28.69 8.44 29.15
C ARG A 264 27.95 9.25 30.20
N LYS A 265 26.88 8.72 30.83
CA LYS A 265 26.15 9.44 31.89
C LYS A 265 27.01 9.70 33.12
N SER A 266 27.89 8.78 33.54
CA SER A 266 28.84 9.06 34.62
C SER A 266 29.84 10.17 34.28
N THR A 267 30.24 10.28 33.00
CA THR A 267 31.15 11.34 32.53
C THR A 267 30.45 12.70 32.40
N VAL A 268 29.19 12.72 31.97
CA VAL A 268 28.39 13.94 31.77
C VAL A 268 27.77 14.46 33.08
N VAL A 269 27.43 13.60 34.05
CA VAL A 269 26.95 14.03 35.38
C VAL A 269 28.02 14.84 36.14
N ASN A 270 29.30 14.54 35.94
CA ASN A 270 30.39 15.37 36.46
C ASN A 270 30.48 16.77 35.82
N ILE A 271 29.87 16.99 34.65
CA ILE A 271 29.87 18.27 33.92
C ILE A 271 28.54 19.03 34.11
N LYS A 272 27.42 18.32 34.31
CA LYS A 272 26.05 18.87 34.40
C LYS A 272 25.64 19.39 35.78
N GLY A 273 26.49 19.34 36.80
CA GLY A 273 26.19 19.87 38.15
C GLY A 273 25.92 21.39 38.23
N VAL A 274 25.92 22.12 37.10
CA VAL A 274 25.82 23.58 37.04
C VAL A 274 24.59 24.08 36.26
N TYR A 275 23.81 23.22 35.60
CA TYR A 275 22.59 23.66 34.87
C TYR A 275 21.39 22.76 35.20
N SER A 276 20.36 23.39 35.76
CA SER A 276 19.05 22.83 36.05
C SER A 276 18.37 22.27 34.80
N ASP A 277 18.10 20.97 34.81
CA ASP A 277 17.29 20.26 33.81
C ASP A 277 15.79 20.36 34.19
N GLU A 278 14.99 21.04 33.37
CA GLU A 278 13.53 20.82 33.11
C GLU A 278 13.13 21.64 31.85
N PRO A 279 12.12 21.25 31.03
CA PRO A 279 11.05 20.31 31.32
C PRO A 279 11.07 19.08 30.41
N GLU A 280 11.03 17.90 31.04
CA GLU A 280 10.69 16.61 30.40
C GLU A 280 9.15 16.41 30.37
N SER A 281 8.38 17.41 30.82
CA SER A 281 6.95 17.34 31.16
C SER A 281 5.96 17.69 30.04
N ILE A 282 6.43 18.16 28.88
CA ILE A 282 5.54 18.57 27.77
C ILE A 282 4.98 17.35 27.00
N LEU A 283 5.70 16.23 27.00
CA LEU A 283 5.32 15.01 26.27
C LEU A 283 4.48 14.03 27.11
N THR A 284 4.28 14.31 28.40
CA THR A 284 3.81 13.30 29.37
C THR A 284 2.35 13.43 29.80
N THR A 285 1.62 14.42 29.28
CA THR A 285 0.24 14.68 29.72
C THR A 285 -0.67 14.81 28.50
N VAL A 286 -1.86 14.20 28.53
CA VAL A 286 -2.90 14.40 27.49
C VAL A 286 -3.20 15.90 27.31
N GLY A 287 -3.14 16.67 28.40
CA GLY A 287 -3.24 18.14 28.38
C GLY A 287 -2.05 18.86 27.71
N GLY A 288 -0.85 18.26 27.71
CA GLY A 288 0.33 18.80 27.01
C GLY A 288 0.22 18.67 25.49
N PHE A 289 -0.32 17.54 25.00
CA PHE A 289 -0.61 17.34 23.57
C PHE A 289 -1.77 18.24 23.09
N ALA A 290 -2.83 18.40 23.88
CA ALA A 290 -3.92 19.33 23.55
C ALA A 290 -3.44 20.79 23.52
N ARG A 291 -2.62 21.20 24.50
CA ARG A 291 -1.99 22.52 24.55
C ARG A 291 -0.98 22.73 23.42
N LEU A 292 -0.34 21.66 22.96
CA LEU A 292 0.56 21.67 21.81
C LEU A 292 -0.21 21.74 20.48
N LEU A 293 -1.29 20.99 20.28
CA LEU A 293 -2.17 21.13 19.12
C LEU A 293 -2.72 22.56 19.03
N TRP A 294 -3.02 23.15 20.19
CA TRP A 294 -3.39 24.56 20.30
C TRP A 294 -2.26 25.50 19.86
N LEU A 295 -1.03 25.28 20.31
CA LEU A 295 0.15 26.06 19.89
C LEU A 295 0.50 25.83 18.40
N LEU A 296 0.27 24.64 17.86
CA LEU A 296 0.53 24.29 16.46
C LEU A 296 -0.50 24.90 15.52
N ARG A 297 -1.75 25.09 15.97
CA ARG A 297 -2.80 25.82 15.24
C ARG A 297 -2.38 27.25 14.90
N LEU A 298 -1.48 27.85 15.69
CA LEU A 298 -1.00 29.22 15.47
C LEU A 298 0.02 29.32 14.32
N ASN A 299 0.70 28.22 13.95
CA ASN A 299 1.65 28.21 12.84
C ASN A 299 0.98 27.74 11.53
N LEU A 300 0.26 28.66 10.87
CA LEU A 300 -0.45 28.41 9.60
C LEU A 300 0.47 27.82 8.52
N THR A 301 1.74 28.23 8.47
CA THR A 301 2.72 27.72 7.50
C THR A 301 2.94 26.22 7.67
N PHE A 302 3.12 25.75 8.91
CA PHE A 302 3.26 24.32 9.20
C PHE A 302 1.97 23.55 8.88
N LEU A 303 0.81 24.12 9.19
CA LEU A 303 -0.48 23.50 8.88
C LEU A 303 -0.66 23.30 7.36
N TYR A 304 -0.42 24.34 6.55
CA TYR A 304 -0.52 24.24 5.09
C TYR A 304 0.48 23.24 4.50
N LEU A 305 1.72 23.19 5.00
CA LEU A 305 2.70 22.18 4.60
C LEU A 305 2.22 20.76 4.96
N SER A 306 1.61 20.59 6.13
CA SER A 306 1.09 19.29 6.60
C SER A 306 -0.10 18.83 5.77
N VAL A 307 -1.03 19.73 5.42
CA VAL A 307 -2.17 19.42 4.55
C VAL A 307 -1.70 19.13 3.13
N ALA A 308 -0.74 19.88 2.59
CA ALA A 308 -0.13 19.58 1.29
C ALA A 308 0.50 18.19 1.26
N ALA A 309 1.19 17.80 2.34
CA ALA A 309 1.76 16.46 2.49
C ALA A 309 0.68 15.38 2.61
N ALA A 310 -0.42 15.65 3.34
CA ALA A 310 -1.53 14.71 3.48
C ALA A 310 -2.22 14.43 2.13
N VAL A 311 -2.51 15.48 1.36
CA VAL A 311 -3.07 15.39 0.00
C VAL A 311 -2.18 14.56 -0.93
N LEU A 312 -0.86 14.79 -0.90
CA LEU A 312 0.07 13.97 -1.67
C LEU A 312 0.15 12.53 -1.13
N GLY A 313 0.00 12.35 0.18
CA GLY A 313 -0.11 11.05 0.84
C GLY A 313 -1.33 10.25 0.35
N THR A 314 -2.46 10.91 0.10
CA THR A 314 -3.65 10.28 -0.52
C THR A 314 -3.31 9.67 -1.88
N LEU A 315 -2.64 10.45 -2.73
CA LEU A 315 -2.22 10.02 -4.07
C LEU A 315 -1.21 8.86 -3.98
N VAL A 316 -0.17 9.00 -3.16
CA VAL A 316 0.85 7.95 -2.99
C VAL A 316 0.24 6.66 -2.45
N SER A 317 -0.63 6.74 -1.44
CA SER A 317 -1.28 5.56 -0.85
C SER A 317 -2.22 4.88 -1.83
N GLY A 318 -3.06 5.64 -2.56
CA GLY A 318 -3.97 5.12 -3.56
C GLY A 318 -3.26 4.42 -4.73
N PHE A 319 -2.29 5.09 -5.36
CA PHE A 319 -1.50 4.50 -6.45
C PHE A 319 -0.63 3.33 -5.98
N SER A 320 -0.04 3.39 -4.79
CA SER A 320 0.74 2.27 -4.26
C SER A 320 -0.12 1.03 -4.02
N THR A 321 -1.40 1.21 -3.69
CA THR A 321 -2.33 0.12 -3.38
C THR A 321 -2.91 -0.50 -4.64
N PHE A 322 -3.43 0.31 -5.56
CA PHE A 322 -4.12 -0.20 -6.76
C PHE A 322 -3.31 -0.08 -8.06
N GLY A 323 -2.08 0.43 -8.01
CA GLY A 323 -1.20 0.56 -9.17
C GLY A 323 -1.02 -0.75 -9.95
N PRO A 324 -0.65 -1.87 -9.29
CA PRO A 324 -0.56 -3.17 -9.95
C PRO A 324 -1.87 -3.60 -10.61
N LYS A 325 -3.01 -3.38 -9.94
CA LYS A 325 -4.35 -3.70 -10.47
C LYS A 325 -4.69 -2.90 -11.72
N CYS A 326 -4.33 -1.61 -11.74
CA CYS A 326 -4.55 -0.75 -12.90
C CYS A 326 -3.70 -1.20 -14.08
N ILE A 327 -2.43 -1.56 -13.84
CA ILE A 327 -1.54 -2.13 -14.87
C ILE A 327 -2.07 -3.47 -15.38
N GLU A 328 -2.56 -4.33 -14.48
CA GLU A 328 -3.16 -5.62 -14.81
C GLU A 328 -4.35 -5.46 -15.77
N SER A 329 -5.25 -4.51 -15.48
CA SER A 329 -6.40 -4.22 -16.34
C SER A 329 -6.01 -3.57 -17.66
N GLN A 330 -5.20 -2.52 -17.62
CA GLN A 330 -4.82 -1.75 -18.81
C GLN A 330 -4.04 -2.60 -19.79
N PHE A 331 -3.05 -3.36 -19.32
CA PHE A 331 -2.15 -4.10 -20.21
C PHE A 331 -2.63 -5.53 -20.50
N GLY A 332 -3.75 -5.96 -19.90
CA GLY A 332 -4.27 -7.32 -20.07
C GLY A 332 -3.30 -8.41 -19.59
N LYS A 333 -2.38 -8.07 -18.67
CA LYS A 333 -1.32 -8.97 -18.18
C LYS A 333 -1.77 -9.75 -16.95
N SER A 334 -1.01 -10.79 -16.60
CA SER A 334 -1.21 -11.51 -15.33
C SER A 334 -0.95 -10.60 -14.12
N ALA A 335 -1.60 -10.91 -12.99
CA ALA A 335 -1.37 -10.22 -11.72
C ALA A 335 0.11 -10.21 -11.31
N ALA A 336 0.83 -11.30 -11.56
CA ALA A 336 2.26 -11.44 -11.26
C ALA A 336 3.13 -10.53 -12.14
N GLU A 337 2.86 -10.44 -13.43
CA GLU A 337 3.61 -9.56 -14.34
C GLU A 337 3.35 -8.09 -14.07
N ALA A 338 2.07 -7.71 -13.94
CA ALA A 338 1.67 -6.33 -13.65
C ALA A 338 2.30 -5.81 -12.35
N ALA A 339 2.35 -6.67 -11.34
CA ALA A 339 3.00 -6.41 -10.08
C ALA A 339 4.52 -6.19 -10.19
N ASN A 340 5.23 -7.07 -10.90
CA ASN A 340 6.68 -6.93 -11.09
C ASN A 340 6.98 -5.63 -11.85
N LEU A 341 6.21 -5.33 -12.89
CA LEU A 341 6.32 -4.13 -13.69
C LEU A 341 6.10 -2.86 -12.85
N PHE A 342 5.06 -2.85 -12.01
CA PHE A 342 4.83 -1.76 -11.06
C PHE A 342 6.02 -1.62 -10.08
N GLY A 343 6.55 -2.73 -9.58
CA GLY A 343 7.74 -2.75 -8.74
C GLY A 343 8.96 -2.12 -9.42
N TYR A 344 9.27 -2.50 -10.66
CA TYR A 344 10.39 -1.96 -11.44
C TYR A 344 10.28 -0.47 -11.72
N VAL A 345 9.08 0.08 -11.82
CA VAL A 345 8.87 1.53 -11.99
C VAL A 345 8.88 2.25 -10.65
N CYS A 346 8.12 1.75 -9.67
CA CYS A 346 7.88 2.44 -8.41
C CYS A 346 9.14 2.51 -7.53
N ILE A 347 9.94 1.43 -7.47
CA ILE A 347 11.11 1.38 -6.58
C ILE A 347 12.18 2.40 -7.03
N PRO A 348 12.68 2.41 -8.28
CA PRO A 348 13.69 3.36 -8.69
C PRO A 348 13.16 4.79 -8.76
N ALA A 349 11.89 5.00 -9.15
CA ALA A 349 11.28 6.33 -9.14
C ALA A 349 11.15 6.88 -7.72
N GLY A 350 10.65 6.10 -6.77
CA GLY A 350 10.46 6.52 -5.38
C GLY A 350 11.78 6.72 -4.65
N ALA A 351 12.66 5.71 -4.68
CA ALA A 351 13.99 5.75 -4.08
C ALA A 351 14.86 6.85 -4.70
N GLY A 352 14.98 6.83 -6.03
CA GLY A 352 15.75 7.80 -6.80
C GLY A 352 15.21 9.21 -6.62
N GLY A 353 13.89 9.38 -6.62
CA GLY A 353 13.24 10.67 -6.37
C GLY A 353 13.63 11.25 -5.02
N MET A 354 13.56 10.48 -3.93
CA MET A 354 13.98 10.93 -2.60
C MET A 354 15.47 11.28 -2.53
N LEU A 355 16.34 10.45 -3.12
CA LEU A 355 17.79 10.67 -3.16
C LEU A 355 18.14 11.95 -3.93
N VAL A 356 17.54 12.16 -5.10
CA VAL A 356 17.71 13.39 -5.90
C VAL A 356 17.23 14.60 -5.10
N GLY A 357 16.08 14.52 -4.43
CA GLY A 357 15.58 15.59 -3.57
C GLY A 357 16.55 15.95 -2.44
N GLY A 358 17.11 14.95 -1.76
CA GLY A 358 18.12 15.15 -0.74
C GLY A 358 19.42 15.75 -1.30
N PHE A 359 19.93 15.21 -2.41
CA PHE A 359 21.15 15.69 -3.06
C PHE A 359 21.02 17.15 -3.52
N LEU A 360 19.90 17.52 -4.13
CA LEU A 360 19.63 18.90 -4.55
C LEU A 360 19.62 19.86 -3.36
N MET A 361 19.01 19.45 -2.25
CA MET A 361 18.97 20.24 -1.02
C MET A 361 20.35 20.48 -0.42
N THR A 362 21.17 19.43 -0.31
CA THR A 362 22.51 19.51 0.30
C THR A 362 23.52 20.15 -0.63
N GLY A 363 23.53 19.75 -1.91
CA GLY A 363 24.49 20.20 -2.91
C GLY A 363 24.32 21.68 -3.26
N LEU A 364 23.08 22.16 -3.39
CA LEU A 364 22.78 23.56 -3.69
C LEU A 364 22.65 24.44 -2.43
N LYS A 365 22.85 23.87 -1.23
CA LYS A 365 22.65 24.54 0.07
C LYS A 365 21.37 25.38 0.10
N MET A 366 20.25 24.73 -0.19
CA MET A 366 19.01 25.44 -0.50
C MET A 366 18.47 26.24 0.69
N SER A 367 18.25 27.55 0.45
CA SER A 367 17.48 28.41 1.34
C SER A 367 16.03 27.94 1.42
N TYR A 368 15.28 28.39 2.45
CA TYR A 368 13.85 28.06 2.58
C TYR A 368 13.08 28.40 1.28
N LYS A 369 13.31 29.59 0.72
CA LYS A 369 12.66 30.05 -0.52
C LYS A 369 13.07 29.20 -1.73
N SER A 370 14.33 28.78 -1.80
CA SER A 370 14.84 27.93 -2.88
C SER A 370 14.21 26.53 -2.84
N SER A 371 14.12 25.91 -1.65
CA SER A 371 13.47 24.60 -1.47
C SER A 371 11.99 24.63 -1.87
N LEU A 372 11.28 25.70 -1.50
CA LEU A 372 9.88 25.88 -1.89
C LEU A 372 9.73 26.08 -3.41
N ARG A 373 10.63 26.86 -4.04
CA ARG A 373 10.66 27.03 -5.51
C ARG A 373 10.89 25.71 -6.24
N MET A 374 11.80 24.87 -5.75
CA MET A 374 12.02 23.54 -6.32
C MET A 374 10.77 22.66 -6.20
N CYS A 375 10.11 22.65 -5.05
CA CYS A 375 8.84 21.94 -4.88
C CYS A 375 7.76 22.42 -5.86
N PHE A 376 7.71 23.71 -6.21
CA PHE A 376 6.81 24.22 -7.24
C PHE A 376 7.19 23.71 -8.63
N CYS A 377 8.46 23.82 -9.03
CA CYS A 377 8.93 23.33 -10.32
C CYS A 377 8.65 21.84 -10.50
N MET A 378 8.96 21.01 -9.49
CA MET A 378 8.71 19.57 -9.53
C MET A 378 7.21 19.23 -9.51
N SER A 379 6.38 20.02 -8.83
CA SER A 379 4.92 19.88 -8.91
C SER A 379 4.40 20.15 -10.33
N ILE A 380 4.91 21.18 -11.01
CA ILE A 380 4.52 21.52 -12.39
C ILE A 380 4.95 20.40 -13.35
N ILE A 381 6.21 19.94 -13.27
CA ILE A 381 6.71 18.82 -14.07
C ILE A 381 5.85 17.57 -13.81
N GLY A 382 5.51 17.30 -12.55
CA GLY A 382 4.64 16.19 -12.17
C GLY A 382 3.22 16.31 -12.73
N LEU A 383 2.64 17.51 -12.80
CA LEU A 383 1.34 17.76 -13.42
C LEU A 383 1.37 17.47 -14.93
N PHE A 384 2.43 17.87 -15.63
CA PHE A 384 2.60 17.52 -17.05
C PHE A 384 2.79 16.01 -17.25
N ALA A 385 3.58 15.36 -16.39
CA ALA A 385 3.79 13.92 -16.46
C ALA A 385 2.50 13.11 -16.27
N GLN A 386 1.50 13.64 -15.54
CA GLN A 386 0.19 12.98 -15.38
C GLN A 386 -0.57 12.83 -16.69
N PHE A 387 -0.30 13.66 -17.70
CA PHE A 387 -0.94 13.53 -19.01
C PHE A 387 -0.67 12.17 -19.66
N SER A 388 0.39 11.47 -19.26
CA SER A 388 0.62 10.07 -19.65
C SER A 388 -0.54 9.13 -19.31
N LEU A 389 -1.35 9.43 -18.28
CA LEU A 389 -2.55 8.68 -17.91
C LEU A 389 -3.75 8.93 -18.83
N THR A 390 -3.65 9.86 -19.80
CA THR A 390 -4.65 9.95 -20.90
C THR A 390 -4.48 8.81 -21.90
N LEU A 391 -3.25 8.30 -22.02
CA LEU A 391 -2.96 7.14 -22.81
C LEU A 391 -3.56 5.93 -22.09
N HIS A 392 -4.36 5.18 -22.82
CA HIS A 392 -5.00 3.96 -22.34
C HIS A 392 -4.85 2.90 -23.42
N CYS A 393 -4.90 1.65 -22.98
CA CYS A 393 -4.95 0.53 -23.90
C CYS A 393 -6.41 0.25 -24.27
N ASN A 394 -6.61 -0.37 -25.44
CA ASN A 394 -7.93 -0.80 -25.85
C ASN A 394 -8.49 -1.84 -24.89
N ASP A 395 -9.81 -1.84 -24.72
CA ASP A 395 -10.51 -2.89 -23.98
C ASP A 395 -10.30 -4.24 -24.67
N ILE A 396 -10.31 -5.32 -23.88
CA ILE A 396 -10.28 -6.68 -24.42
C ILE A 396 -11.60 -6.92 -25.16
N PRO A 397 -11.60 -7.27 -26.46
CA PRO A 397 -12.83 -7.48 -27.22
C PRO A 397 -13.61 -8.65 -26.61
N MET A 398 -14.84 -8.41 -26.18
CA MET A 398 -15.72 -9.35 -25.50
C MET A 398 -17.14 -9.35 -26.10
N ALA A 399 -17.55 -10.52 -26.59
CA ALA A 399 -18.84 -10.71 -27.22
C ALA A 399 -20.00 -10.48 -26.22
N GLY A 400 -20.97 -9.67 -26.63
CA GLY A 400 -22.16 -9.32 -25.85
C GLY A 400 -21.92 -8.33 -24.70
N VAL A 401 -20.75 -7.70 -24.64
CA VAL A 401 -20.41 -6.69 -23.61
C VAL A 401 -19.92 -5.40 -24.25
N ASN A 402 -18.82 -5.46 -25.01
CA ASN A 402 -18.28 -4.30 -25.73
C ASN A 402 -18.31 -4.47 -27.25
N ILE A 403 -18.50 -5.69 -27.76
CA ILE A 403 -18.70 -6.00 -29.18
C ILE A 403 -19.94 -6.90 -29.33
N PRO A 404 -20.82 -6.67 -30.33
CA PRO A 404 -21.95 -7.56 -30.60
C PRO A 404 -21.48 -8.95 -31.08
N TYR A 405 -22.35 -9.96 -30.95
CA TYR A 405 -22.09 -11.27 -31.58
C TYR A 405 -22.17 -11.15 -33.10
N ALA A 406 -21.41 -11.96 -33.83
CA ALA A 406 -21.21 -11.89 -35.29
C ALA A 406 -22.50 -11.95 -36.17
N HIS A 407 -23.67 -12.23 -35.59
CA HIS A 407 -24.95 -12.34 -36.29
C HIS A 407 -25.97 -11.22 -35.95
N GLU A 408 -25.58 -10.19 -35.21
CA GLU A 408 -26.46 -9.04 -34.90
C GLU A 408 -26.00 -7.75 -35.58
N SER A 409 -26.96 -7.01 -36.14
CA SER A 409 -26.79 -5.60 -36.55
C SER A 409 -26.71 -4.69 -35.32
N ASP A 410 -25.89 -3.64 -35.41
CA ASP A 410 -25.41 -2.70 -34.37
C ASP A 410 -26.41 -2.08 -33.35
N GLU A 411 -27.71 -2.37 -33.36
CA GLU A 411 -28.71 -1.49 -32.74
C GLU A 411 -29.20 -1.82 -31.32
N THR A 412 -28.78 -2.90 -30.64
CA THR A 412 -29.18 -3.09 -29.23
C THR A 412 -28.09 -3.70 -28.34
N LEU A 413 -27.05 -2.92 -28.04
CA LEU A 413 -26.19 -3.17 -26.87
C LEU A 413 -27.00 -2.92 -25.58
N SER A 414 -27.71 -3.93 -25.10
CA SER A 414 -28.28 -3.90 -23.74
C SER A 414 -27.30 -4.51 -22.74
N PRO A 415 -27.03 -3.87 -21.59
CA PRO A 415 -26.01 -4.29 -20.63
C PRO A 415 -26.51 -5.39 -19.68
N GLN A 416 -27.24 -6.39 -20.20
CA GLN A 416 -27.76 -7.49 -19.39
C GLN A 416 -27.58 -8.84 -20.09
N LEU A 417 -26.65 -9.63 -19.52
CA LEU A 417 -26.36 -11.06 -19.71
C LEU A 417 -26.52 -11.67 -21.12
N PRO A 418 -25.46 -12.29 -21.67
CA PRO A 418 -25.21 -12.41 -23.11
C PRO A 418 -25.83 -13.67 -23.72
N LEU A 419 -27.13 -13.89 -23.55
CA LEU A 419 -27.84 -14.93 -24.30
C LEU A 419 -28.14 -14.41 -25.71
N ASN A 420 -27.54 -15.04 -26.69
CA ASN A 420 -27.81 -14.85 -28.11
C ASN A 420 -28.40 -16.15 -28.69
N SER A 421 -29.07 -16.06 -29.84
CA SER A 421 -29.55 -17.22 -30.61
C SER A 421 -28.49 -18.34 -30.75
N CYS A 422 -27.21 -17.99 -30.91
CA CYS A 422 -26.13 -18.95 -31.09
C CYS A 422 -25.80 -19.78 -29.83
N ASN A 423 -26.01 -19.25 -28.62
CA ASN A 423 -25.74 -19.95 -27.34
C ASN A 423 -27.02 -20.31 -26.56
N ALA A 424 -28.20 -19.99 -27.10
CA ALA A 424 -29.50 -20.29 -26.50
C ALA A 424 -29.68 -21.78 -26.16
N ASN A 425 -29.11 -22.67 -26.97
CA ASN A 425 -29.20 -24.12 -26.77
C ASN A 425 -28.30 -24.64 -25.63
N CYS A 426 -27.41 -23.82 -25.07
CA CYS A 426 -26.43 -24.27 -24.07
C CYS A 426 -26.84 -24.00 -22.61
N SER A 427 -28.01 -23.38 -22.34
CA SER A 427 -28.52 -23.11 -20.98
C SER A 427 -27.44 -22.56 -20.02
N CYS A 428 -26.69 -21.55 -20.48
CA CYS A 428 -25.49 -21.10 -19.80
C CYS A 428 -25.73 -20.52 -18.41
N GLN A 429 -24.89 -20.92 -17.45
CA GLN A 429 -24.89 -20.33 -16.11
C GLN A 429 -23.98 -19.10 -16.09
N SER A 430 -24.53 -17.97 -15.65
CA SER A 430 -23.81 -16.69 -15.53
C SER A 430 -22.99 -16.53 -14.24
N ASN A 431 -22.78 -17.62 -13.51
CA ASN A 431 -22.18 -17.56 -12.17
C ASN A 431 -20.66 -17.82 -12.18
N THR A 432 -20.13 -18.35 -13.29
CA THR A 432 -18.73 -18.76 -13.38
C THR A 432 -18.09 -18.11 -14.59
N TYR A 433 -17.20 -17.14 -14.35
CA TYR A 433 -16.39 -16.51 -15.39
C TYR A 433 -15.20 -17.41 -15.72
N ALA A 434 -15.19 -17.96 -16.93
CA ALA A 434 -14.17 -18.90 -17.41
C ALA A 434 -13.88 -18.61 -18.89
N PRO A 435 -13.22 -17.47 -19.18
CA PRO A 435 -13.21 -16.95 -20.54
C PRO A 435 -12.39 -17.83 -21.48
N VAL A 436 -12.82 -17.78 -22.74
CA VAL A 436 -12.15 -18.44 -23.87
C VAL A 436 -11.90 -17.42 -24.96
N CYS A 437 -10.74 -17.51 -25.61
CA CYS A 437 -10.42 -16.72 -26.78
C CYS A 437 -10.86 -17.49 -28.04
N GLY A 438 -11.71 -16.87 -28.86
CA GLY A 438 -12.11 -17.41 -30.15
C GLY A 438 -11.05 -17.20 -31.21
N SER A 439 -11.10 -18.04 -32.26
CA SER A 439 -10.26 -17.89 -33.46
C SER A 439 -10.47 -16.57 -34.22
N ASP A 440 -11.55 -15.86 -33.91
CA ASP A 440 -11.87 -14.51 -34.39
C ASP A 440 -11.17 -13.39 -33.59
N GLY A 441 -10.41 -13.74 -32.55
CA GLY A 441 -9.74 -12.78 -31.67
C GLY A 441 -10.68 -12.12 -30.66
N VAL A 442 -11.90 -12.65 -30.47
CA VAL A 442 -12.88 -12.15 -29.50
C VAL A 442 -12.93 -13.07 -28.28
N THR A 443 -12.99 -12.48 -27.09
CA THR A 443 -13.12 -13.21 -25.83
C THR A 443 -14.59 -13.46 -25.50
N TYR A 444 -14.92 -14.68 -25.09
CA TYR A 444 -16.27 -15.04 -24.64
C TYR A 444 -16.29 -15.26 -23.14
N TYR A 445 -17.43 -15.00 -22.48
CA TYR A 445 -17.55 -15.11 -21.02
C TYR A 445 -17.25 -16.53 -20.49
N SER A 446 -17.69 -17.55 -21.24
CA SER A 446 -17.30 -18.94 -21.05
C SER A 446 -17.43 -19.74 -22.34
N SER A 447 -16.91 -20.98 -22.36
CA SER A 447 -17.09 -21.91 -23.49
C SER A 447 -18.56 -22.14 -23.85
N CYS A 448 -19.47 -22.08 -22.86
CA CYS A 448 -20.91 -22.14 -23.08
C CYS A 448 -21.43 -20.90 -23.83
N PHE A 449 -20.98 -19.71 -23.44
CA PHE A 449 -21.38 -18.47 -24.13
C PHE A 449 -20.80 -18.35 -25.54
N ALA A 450 -19.71 -19.06 -25.82
CA ALA A 450 -19.20 -19.28 -27.18
C ALA A 450 -19.99 -20.33 -27.98
N GLY A 451 -20.96 -21.01 -27.35
CA GLY A 451 -21.80 -22.02 -28.00
C GLY A 451 -21.10 -23.35 -28.27
N CYS A 452 -20.02 -23.67 -27.54
CA CYS A 452 -19.26 -24.89 -27.75
C CYS A 452 -19.99 -26.12 -27.19
N GLN A 453 -20.22 -27.12 -28.04
CA GLN A 453 -20.72 -28.44 -27.63
C GLN A 453 -19.52 -29.34 -27.31
N LEU A 454 -19.37 -29.71 -26.02
CA LEU A 454 -18.24 -30.45 -25.44
C LEU A 454 -17.60 -31.51 -26.37
N HIS A 455 -16.32 -31.29 -26.70
CA HIS A 455 -15.27 -32.32 -26.75
C HIS A 455 -13.95 -31.64 -26.36
N GLN A 456 -13.42 -32.01 -25.19
CA GLN A 456 -12.06 -31.68 -24.77
C GLN A 456 -11.13 -32.63 -25.54
N THR A 457 -10.62 -32.21 -26.69
CA THR A 457 -9.44 -32.88 -27.25
C THR A 457 -8.26 -32.61 -26.31
N SER A 458 -7.31 -33.54 -26.29
CA SER A 458 -6.21 -33.66 -25.33
C SER A 458 -5.29 -32.44 -25.11
N ASP A 459 -5.55 -31.31 -25.78
CA ASP A 459 -4.67 -30.14 -25.86
C ASP A 459 -5.36 -28.79 -25.51
N HIS A 460 -6.25 -28.71 -24.50
CA HIS A 460 -6.79 -27.41 -24.01
C HIS A 460 -7.60 -26.58 -25.03
N HIS A 461 -8.17 -27.22 -26.05
CA HIS A 461 -9.00 -26.55 -27.05
C HIS A 461 -10.45 -27.00 -26.95
N TYR A 462 -11.40 -26.05 -27.02
CA TYR A 462 -12.80 -26.38 -27.33
C TYR A 462 -13.04 -26.23 -28.82
N SER A 463 -13.72 -27.22 -29.38
CA SER A 463 -14.17 -27.26 -30.77
C SER A 463 -15.69 -27.16 -30.88
N ASN A 464 -16.18 -26.90 -32.10
CA ASN A 464 -17.61 -26.92 -32.44
C ASN A 464 -18.42 -25.85 -31.69
N CYS A 465 -17.90 -24.63 -31.70
CA CYS A 465 -18.51 -23.44 -31.11
C CYS A 465 -19.36 -22.71 -32.14
N THR A 466 -20.67 -22.57 -31.87
CA THR A 466 -21.67 -22.00 -32.81
C THR A 466 -21.66 -20.46 -32.85
N CYS A 467 -21.14 -19.79 -31.81
CA CYS A 467 -21.09 -18.33 -31.76
C CYS A 467 -19.82 -17.74 -32.38
N ILE A 468 -18.90 -18.58 -32.87
CA ILE A 468 -17.62 -18.18 -33.46
C ILE A 468 -17.71 -18.40 -34.97
N PRO A 469 -17.42 -17.38 -35.81
CA PRO A 469 -17.42 -17.55 -37.25
C PRO A 469 -16.32 -18.57 -37.67
N PRO A 470 -16.61 -19.50 -38.60
CA PRO A 470 -15.65 -20.51 -39.01
C PRO A 470 -14.47 -19.89 -39.76
N VAL A 471 -13.25 -20.11 -39.28
CA VAL A 471 -12.02 -19.76 -39.98
C VAL A 471 -11.65 -20.91 -40.91
N GLN A 472 -11.53 -20.65 -42.23
CA GLN A 472 -11.09 -21.66 -43.19
C GLN A 472 -9.57 -21.83 -43.10
N SER A 473 -9.10 -22.97 -42.59
CA SER A 473 -7.70 -23.41 -42.70
C SER A 473 -7.65 -24.79 -43.35
N ASN A 474 -7.00 -24.89 -44.51
CA ASN A 474 -6.71 -26.15 -45.22
C ASN A 474 -7.86 -27.19 -45.27
N ASN A 475 -8.99 -26.85 -45.89
CA ASN A 475 -10.16 -27.74 -46.11
C ASN A 475 -10.85 -28.30 -44.84
N PHE A 476 -10.46 -27.85 -43.65
CA PHE A 476 -11.16 -28.14 -42.39
C PHE A 476 -11.69 -26.84 -41.78
N THR A 477 -13.00 -26.80 -41.50
CA THR A 477 -13.62 -25.72 -40.71
C THR A 477 -13.44 -26.05 -39.24
N THR A 478 -12.44 -25.48 -38.58
CA THR A 478 -12.24 -25.68 -37.14
C THR A 478 -12.44 -24.36 -36.40
N THR A 479 -13.48 -24.29 -35.57
CA THR A 479 -13.61 -23.25 -34.54
C THR A 479 -12.79 -23.68 -33.34
N ILE A 480 -11.52 -23.27 -33.33
CA ILE A 480 -10.61 -23.57 -32.22
C ILE A 480 -10.69 -22.41 -31.23
N THR A 481 -10.88 -22.75 -29.97
CA THR A 481 -10.76 -21.78 -28.87
C THR A 481 -9.58 -22.13 -27.99
N GLU A 482 -8.94 -21.10 -27.45
CA GLU A 482 -7.91 -21.24 -26.42
C GLU A 482 -8.45 -20.79 -25.07
N HIS A 483 -8.00 -21.41 -24.00
CA HIS A 483 -8.33 -20.96 -22.64
C HIS A 483 -7.74 -19.59 -22.34
N GLY A 484 -8.52 -18.75 -21.66
CA GLY A 484 -8.08 -17.43 -21.23
C GLY A 484 -8.63 -16.31 -22.09
N LYS A 485 -8.06 -15.11 -21.90
CA LYS A 485 -8.46 -13.91 -22.63
C LYS A 485 -7.63 -13.79 -23.90
N CYS A 486 -8.19 -13.19 -24.95
CA CYS A 486 -7.40 -12.85 -26.12
C CYS A 486 -6.33 -11.81 -25.77
N LEU A 487 -5.14 -11.95 -26.37
CA LEU A 487 -4.04 -11.01 -26.21
C LEU A 487 -4.37 -9.69 -26.91
N THR A 488 -4.28 -8.58 -26.18
CA THR A 488 -4.38 -7.24 -26.74
C THR A 488 -3.00 -6.61 -26.83
N VAL A 489 -2.62 -6.15 -28.03
CA VAL A 489 -1.37 -5.42 -28.22
C VAL A 489 -1.57 -3.98 -27.76
N CYS A 490 -0.88 -3.58 -26.69
CA CYS A 490 -0.89 -2.19 -26.25
C CYS A 490 0.38 -1.44 -26.67
N TRP A 491 0.24 -0.57 -27.67
CA TRP A 491 1.31 0.31 -28.17
C TRP A 491 1.75 1.38 -27.17
N TRP A 492 0.84 1.78 -26.27
CA TRP A 492 1.08 2.82 -25.27
C TRP A 492 1.74 2.31 -23.97
N HIS A 493 2.00 1.01 -23.89
CA HIS A 493 2.53 0.33 -22.69
C HIS A 493 3.75 1.06 -22.10
N ASP A 494 4.80 1.26 -22.90
CA ASP A 494 6.06 1.83 -22.41
C ASP A 494 5.92 3.32 -22.07
N PHE A 495 5.12 4.06 -22.84
CA PHE A 495 4.85 5.48 -22.58
C PHE A 495 4.12 5.69 -21.25
N ILE A 496 3.15 4.84 -20.93
CA ILE A 496 2.43 4.88 -19.65
C ILE A 496 3.40 4.60 -18.48
N LEU A 497 4.30 3.62 -18.63
CA LEU A 497 5.28 3.30 -17.59
C LEU A 497 6.30 4.41 -17.35
N VAL A 498 6.83 5.00 -18.42
CA VAL A 498 7.74 6.15 -18.34
C VAL A 498 7.03 7.35 -17.71
N GLY A 499 5.78 7.59 -18.08
CA GLY A 499 4.92 8.60 -17.46
C GLY A 499 4.76 8.39 -15.96
N LEU A 500 4.40 7.17 -15.54
CA LEU A 500 4.29 6.79 -14.13
C LEU A 500 5.62 6.96 -13.38
N PHE A 501 6.76 6.64 -14.00
CA PHE A 501 8.08 6.87 -13.42
C PHE A 501 8.29 8.34 -13.07
N PHE A 502 7.99 9.27 -13.98
CA PHE A 502 8.13 10.71 -13.72
C PHE A 502 7.10 11.23 -12.72
N VAL A 503 5.85 10.74 -12.76
CA VAL A 503 4.82 11.10 -11.76
C VAL A 503 5.26 10.71 -10.35
N ILE A 504 5.75 9.48 -10.18
CA ILE A 504 6.24 8.98 -8.90
C ILE A 504 7.52 9.73 -8.49
N GLY A 505 8.50 9.81 -9.38
CA GLY A 505 9.80 10.44 -9.12
C GLY A 505 9.68 11.89 -8.68
N THR A 506 8.90 12.70 -9.41
CA THR A 506 8.69 14.12 -9.05
C THR A 506 7.98 14.28 -7.70
N THR A 507 7.07 13.37 -7.35
CA THR A 507 6.39 13.36 -6.05
C THR A 507 7.38 13.11 -4.93
N PHE A 508 8.22 12.09 -5.06
CA PHE A 508 9.19 11.71 -4.03
C PHE A 508 10.38 12.68 -3.92
N THR A 509 10.75 13.37 -5.00
CA THR A 509 11.73 14.47 -4.93
C THR A 509 11.24 15.63 -4.09
N CYS A 510 9.93 15.88 -4.03
CA CYS A 510 9.36 16.89 -3.14
C CYS A 510 9.23 16.42 -1.67
N ALA A 511 9.39 15.12 -1.37
CA ALA A 511 9.15 14.60 -0.03
C ALA A 511 10.20 15.09 0.97
N VAL A 512 11.49 14.97 0.63
CA VAL A 512 12.61 15.40 1.50
C VAL A 512 12.58 16.90 1.79
N PRO A 513 12.46 17.80 0.79
CA PRO A 513 12.31 19.24 1.03
C PRO A 513 11.05 19.59 1.80
N GLY A 514 9.94 18.87 1.59
CA GLY A 514 8.71 19.07 2.34
C GLY A 514 8.91 18.88 3.85
N VAL A 515 9.59 17.79 4.24
CA VAL A 515 9.89 17.50 5.65
C VAL A 515 10.87 18.53 6.23
N ASP A 516 11.92 18.90 5.50
CA ASP A 516 12.87 19.93 5.95
C ASP A 516 12.21 21.30 6.15
N LEU A 517 11.33 21.72 5.23
CA LEU A 517 10.57 22.97 5.38
C LEU A 517 9.72 22.95 6.66
N SER A 518 9.04 21.83 6.94
CA SER A 518 8.26 21.65 8.16
C SER A 518 9.13 21.68 9.43
N LEU A 519 10.33 21.11 9.39
CA LEU A 519 11.29 21.14 10.50
C LEU A 519 11.82 22.55 10.80
N ARG A 520 11.99 23.39 9.75
CA ARG A 520 12.43 24.79 9.91
C ARG A 520 11.38 25.68 10.56
N CYS A 521 10.11 25.29 10.57
CA CYS A 521 9.05 26.01 11.28
C CYS A 521 9.18 25.98 12.81
N PHE A 522 10.06 25.13 13.36
CA PHE A 522 10.18 24.94 14.80
C PHE A 522 11.62 25.02 15.29
N PRO A 523 11.84 25.50 16.53
CA PRO A 523 13.12 25.39 17.21
C PRO A 523 13.50 23.91 17.40
N GLN A 524 14.80 23.63 17.46
CA GLN A 524 15.35 22.27 17.45
C GLN A 524 14.72 21.33 18.49
N ARG A 525 14.30 21.86 19.64
CA ARG A 525 13.65 21.13 20.73
C ARG A 525 12.26 20.58 20.39
N LEU A 526 11.53 21.21 19.46
CA LEU A 526 10.14 20.87 19.12
C LEU A 526 10.00 20.12 17.78
N ARG A 527 11.09 19.93 17.05
CA ARG A 527 11.10 19.35 15.69
C ARG A 527 10.60 17.91 15.63
N SER A 528 11.05 17.04 16.54
CA SER A 528 10.63 15.64 16.59
C SER A 528 9.12 15.50 16.81
N LEU A 529 8.58 16.36 17.67
CA LEU A 529 7.17 16.43 17.98
C LEU A 529 6.33 16.98 16.83
N ALA A 530 6.81 18.02 16.14
CA ALA A 530 6.17 18.54 14.94
C ALA A 530 6.09 17.49 13.82
N VAL A 531 7.16 16.73 13.58
CA VAL A 531 7.15 15.60 12.64
C VAL A 531 6.13 14.55 13.05
N GLY A 532 6.04 14.21 14.35
CA GLY A 532 5.02 13.30 14.86
C GLY A 532 3.59 13.76 14.55
N VAL A 533 3.28 15.03 14.81
CA VAL A 533 1.96 15.61 14.49
C VAL A 533 1.70 15.64 12.98
N GLN A 534 2.71 15.99 12.19
CA GLN A 534 2.61 15.99 10.74
C GLN A 534 2.27 14.59 10.21
N TRP A 535 2.89 13.53 10.72
CA TRP A 535 2.57 12.15 10.34
C TRP A 535 1.16 11.72 10.75
N ILE A 536 0.67 12.16 11.91
CA ILE A 536 -0.73 11.95 12.29
C ILE A 536 -1.66 12.58 11.26
N LEU A 537 -1.42 13.84 10.88
CA LEU A 537 -2.22 14.55 9.87
C LEU A 537 -2.15 13.88 8.49
N ILE A 538 -0.96 13.46 8.06
CA ILE A 538 -0.76 12.75 6.80
C ILE A 538 -1.55 11.43 6.79
N ARG A 539 -1.57 10.69 7.90
CA ARG A 539 -2.31 9.44 7.98
C ARG A 539 -3.82 9.65 8.00
N THR A 540 -4.32 10.53 8.87
CA THR A 540 -5.76 10.74 9.06
C THR A 540 -6.43 11.39 7.86
N LEU A 541 -5.81 12.41 7.27
CA LEU A 541 -6.38 13.14 6.13
C LEU A 541 -5.91 12.61 4.78
N GLY A 542 -4.84 11.82 4.75
CA GLY A 542 -4.17 11.40 3.53
C GLY A 542 -4.23 9.89 3.27
N THR A 543 -3.38 9.12 3.96
CA THR A 543 -3.13 7.73 3.61
C THR A 543 -4.27 6.78 3.97
N ILE A 544 -5.09 7.09 4.98
CA ILE A 544 -6.30 6.32 5.33
C ILE A 544 -7.41 6.49 4.26
N PRO A 545 -7.82 7.70 3.86
CA PRO A 545 -8.85 7.85 2.83
C PRO A 545 -8.37 7.49 1.43
N GLY A 546 -7.06 7.55 1.13
CA GLY A 546 -6.51 7.31 -0.21
C GLY A 546 -6.95 5.99 -0.85
N PRO A 547 -6.62 4.83 -0.28
CA PRO A 547 -7.03 3.53 -0.82
C PRO A 547 -8.55 3.38 -0.91
N ILE A 548 -9.31 3.91 0.05
CA ILE A 548 -10.77 3.79 0.05
C ILE A 548 -11.38 4.55 -1.14
N ILE A 549 -10.91 5.78 -1.38
CA ILE A 549 -11.38 6.63 -2.49
C ILE A 549 -10.97 6.03 -3.84
N PHE A 550 -9.70 5.61 -3.98
CA PHE A 550 -9.23 4.98 -5.22
C PHE A 550 -9.96 3.65 -5.48
N GLY A 551 -10.20 2.84 -4.46
CA GLY A 551 -10.96 1.61 -4.58
C GLY A 551 -12.41 1.85 -5.03
N ALA A 552 -13.11 2.79 -4.41
CA ALA A 552 -14.47 3.15 -4.81
C ALA A 552 -14.54 3.69 -6.26
N MET A 553 -13.53 4.47 -6.66
CA MET A 553 -13.42 4.95 -8.04
C MET A 553 -13.21 3.78 -9.01
N ILE A 554 -12.31 2.85 -8.71
CA ILE A 554 -12.07 1.67 -9.58
C ILE A 554 -13.34 0.84 -9.71
N ASP A 555 -14.03 0.59 -8.60
CA ASP A 555 -15.31 -0.13 -8.56
C ASP A 555 -16.37 0.52 -9.48
N SER A 556 -16.39 1.86 -9.60
CA SER A 556 -17.33 2.57 -10.46
C SER A 556 -17.12 2.34 -11.96
N THR A 557 -15.92 1.89 -12.37
CA THR A 557 -15.56 1.62 -13.77
C THR A 557 -15.76 0.15 -14.17
N CYS A 558 -16.35 -0.65 -13.29
CA CYS A 558 -16.57 -2.07 -13.53
C CYS A 558 -17.67 -2.32 -14.58
N GLN A 559 -17.35 -3.09 -15.62
CA GLN A 559 -18.32 -3.53 -16.62
C GLN A 559 -19.01 -4.84 -16.22
N ILE A 560 -18.24 -5.79 -15.68
CA ILE A 560 -18.73 -7.13 -15.33
C ILE A 560 -18.38 -7.44 -13.89
N TRP A 561 -19.41 -7.63 -13.08
CA TRP A 561 -19.28 -8.06 -11.71
C TRP A 561 -19.31 -9.57 -11.60
N ASN A 562 -18.44 -10.14 -10.76
CA ASN A 562 -18.64 -11.50 -10.30
C ASN A 562 -19.85 -11.50 -9.37
N LYS A 563 -20.94 -12.17 -9.74
CA LYS A 563 -22.15 -12.21 -8.92
C LYS A 563 -21.89 -13.10 -7.70
N ARG A 564 -22.27 -12.64 -6.51
CA ARG A 564 -22.33 -13.54 -5.34
C ARG A 564 -23.35 -14.64 -5.67
N LEU A 565 -23.14 -15.86 -5.14
CA LEU A 565 -24.06 -16.99 -5.31
C LEU A 565 -25.52 -16.50 -5.24
N LYS A 566 -26.40 -17.00 -6.12
CA LYS A 566 -27.81 -16.56 -6.32
C LYS A 566 -28.67 -16.43 -5.05
N CYS A 567 -28.19 -16.91 -3.90
CA CYS A 567 -28.86 -16.86 -2.60
C CYS A 567 -28.42 -15.65 -1.71
N ALA A 568 -27.48 -14.78 -2.16
CA ALA A 568 -27.12 -13.54 -1.47
C ALA A 568 -27.10 -12.34 -2.44
N GLU A 569 -28.02 -11.40 -2.28
CA GLU A 569 -28.06 -10.13 -3.00
C GLU A 569 -26.81 -9.30 -2.66
N GLY A 570 -25.79 -9.38 -3.51
CA GLY A 570 -24.59 -8.57 -3.36
C GLY A 570 -23.63 -8.72 -4.53
N VAL A 571 -22.97 -7.62 -4.84
CA VAL A 571 -21.98 -7.53 -5.92
C VAL A 571 -20.61 -8.00 -5.40
N GLY A 572 -19.92 -8.88 -6.12
CA GLY A 572 -18.61 -9.44 -5.75
C GLY A 572 -17.44 -8.64 -6.32
N SER A 573 -16.30 -9.30 -6.56
CA SER A 573 -15.16 -8.66 -7.23
C SER A 573 -15.46 -8.37 -8.69
N CYS A 574 -14.93 -7.27 -9.24
CA CYS A 574 -15.04 -6.99 -10.66
C CYS A 574 -14.12 -7.89 -11.48
N VAL A 575 -14.63 -8.38 -12.61
CA VAL A 575 -13.93 -9.25 -13.54
C VAL A 575 -13.26 -8.46 -14.67
N MET A 576 -13.96 -7.44 -15.17
CA MET A 576 -13.54 -6.63 -16.30
C MET A 576 -13.91 -5.16 -16.07
N TYR A 577 -12.93 -4.29 -16.25
CA TYR A 577 -13.06 -2.84 -16.15
C TYR A 577 -13.00 -2.23 -17.54
N LYS A 578 -13.64 -1.07 -17.70
CA LYS A 578 -13.49 -0.26 -18.91
C LYS A 578 -12.21 0.56 -18.82
N ASN A 579 -11.22 0.25 -19.65
CA ASN A 579 -9.87 0.81 -19.58
C ASN A 579 -9.85 2.33 -19.80
N GLN A 580 -10.68 2.85 -20.71
CA GLN A 580 -10.80 4.28 -20.96
C GLN A 580 -11.29 5.02 -19.70
N GLU A 581 -12.41 4.61 -19.12
CA GLU A 581 -12.98 5.25 -17.93
C GLU A 581 -12.07 5.11 -16.71
N LEU A 582 -11.42 3.97 -16.55
CA LEU A 582 -10.42 3.73 -15.51
C LEU A 582 -9.24 4.70 -15.62
N SER A 583 -8.67 4.86 -16.82
CA SER A 583 -7.54 5.76 -17.05
C SER A 583 -7.90 7.22 -16.80
N PHE A 584 -9.04 7.67 -17.35
CA PHE A 584 -9.50 9.04 -17.16
C PHE A 584 -9.87 9.35 -15.70
N SER A 585 -10.49 8.41 -14.99
CA SER A 585 -10.84 8.59 -13.58
C SER A 585 -9.59 8.66 -12.69
N LEU A 586 -8.57 7.83 -12.97
CA LEU A 586 -7.26 7.92 -12.32
C LEU A 586 -6.59 9.25 -12.60
N LEU A 587 -6.60 9.72 -13.85
CA LEU A 587 -6.05 11.02 -14.23
C LEU A 587 -6.73 12.15 -13.47
N ILE A 588 -8.06 12.23 -13.51
CA ILE A 588 -8.85 13.29 -12.86
C ILE A 588 -8.52 13.35 -11.37
N LEU A 589 -8.56 12.19 -10.69
CA LEU A 589 -8.28 12.12 -9.26
C LEU A 589 -6.83 12.54 -8.95
N SER A 590 -5.88 12.08 -9.75
CA SER A 590 -4.46 12.41 -9.63
C SER A 590 -4.21 13.91 -9.83
N VAL A 591 -4.84 14.54 -10.82
CA VAL A 591 -4.74 15.98 -11.10
C VAL A 591 -5.37 16.79 -9.98
N ILE A 592 -6.57 16.43 -9.49
CA ILE A 592 -7.24 17.11 -8.36
C ILE A 592 -6.34 17.16 -7.12
N TYR A 593 -5.72 16.03 -6.76
CA TYR A 593 -4.83 15.98 -5.60
C TYR A 593 -3.51 16.73 -5.84
N LYS A 594 -2.93 16.68 -7.05
CA LYS A 594 -1.72 17.47 -7.34
C LYS A 594 -1.98 18.97 -7.35
N VAL A 595 -3.09 19.42 -7.94
CA VAL A 595 -3.49 20.83 -7.97
C VAL A 595 -3.78 21.33 -6.57
N SER A 596 -4.52 20.58 -5.75
CA SER A 596 -4.78 20.99 -4.37
C SER A 596 -3.49 21.04 -3.53
N ALA A 597 -2.58 20.07 -3.67
CA ALA A 597 -1.27 20.14 -3.02
C ALA A 597 -0.44 21.36 -3.49
N PHE A 598 -0.50 21.70 -4.77
CA PHE A 598 0.16 22.90 -5.32
C PHE A 598 -0.44 24.18 -4.72
N GLN A 599 -1.76 24.30 -4.62
CA GLN A 599 -2.44 25.44 -4.00
C GLN A 599 -2.00 25.64 -2.54
N PHE A 600 -1.93 24.57 -1.73
CA PHE A 600 -1.45 24.70 -0.35
C PHE A 600 0.02 25.14 -0.27
N ARG A 601 0.88 24.72 -1.20
CA ARG A 601 2.27 25.22 -1.28
C ARG A 601 2.30 26.70 -1.67
N VAL A 602 1.41 27.17 -2.53
CA VAL A 602 1.26 28.59 -2.86
C VAL A 602 0.83 29.39 -1.63
N LEU A 603 -0.11 28.89 -0.83
CA LEU A 603 -0.50 29.51 0.43
C LEU A 603 0.67 29.62 1.42
N VAL A 604 1.55 28.61 1.46
CA VAL A 604 2.79 28.66 2.25
C VAL A 604 3.70 29.80 1.79
N TYR A 605 3.85 30.00 0.46
CA TYR A 605 4.66 31.10 -0.07
C TYR A 605 4.13 32.47 0.40
N TYR A 606 2.82 32.67 0.39
CA TYR A 606 2.19 33.90 0.86
C TYR A 606 2.25 34.06 2.39
N SER A 607 2.07 32.99 3.16
CA SER A 607 2.14 33.06 4.63
C SER A 607 3.53 33.44 5.15
N LEU A 608 4.58 33.22 4.35
CA LEU A 608 5.95 33.67 4.63
C LEU A 608 6.21 35.13 4.25
N ALA A 609 5.38 35.68 3.34
CA ALA A 609 5.47 37.08 2.93
C ALA A 609 4.77 38.03 3.91
N LEU A 610 3.93 37.51 4.83
CA LEU A 610 3.43 38.26 5.96
C LEU A 610 4.59 38.50 6.97
N PRO A 611 4.98 39.77 7.21
CA PRO A 611 6.05 40.07 8.15
C PRO A 611 5.68 39.63 9.57
N CYS A 612 6.61 38.92 10.24
CA CYS A 612 6.96 39.03 11.67
C CYS A 612 5.88 39.31 12.75
N CYS A 613 4.61 38.93 12.61
CA CYS A 613 3.65 39.06 13.72
C CYS A 613 3.58 37.83 14.66
N LEU A 614 4.20 36.69 14.30
CA LEU A 614 4.13 35.46 15.11
C LEU A 614 5.45 35.09 15.81
N THR A 615 6.58 35.66 15.39
CA THR A 615 7.86 35.49 16.09
C THR A 615 7.86 36.16 17.46
N SER A 616 7.04 37.19 17.69
CA SER A 616 6.93 37.87 18.98
C SER A 616 6.19 37.07 20.05
N GLN A 617 5.39 36.04 19.71
CA GLN A 617 4.65 35.28 20.74
C GLN A 617 5.46 34.16 21.39
N LEU A 618 6.51 33.64 20.75
CA LEU A 618 7.40 32.66 21.39
C LEU A 618 8.40 33.32 22.36
N ASP A 619 8.81 34.55 22.09
CA ASP A 619 9.74 35.28 22.98
C ASP A 619 9.04 35.84 24.24
N CYS A 620 7.70 35.97 24.24
CA CYS A 620 6.93 36.40 25.42
C CYS A 620 6.76 35.33 26.52
N LEU A 621 7.28 34.11 26.33
CA LEU A 621 7.15 33.00 27.31
C LEU A 621 8.37 32.84 28.24
N HIS A 622 9.38 33.71 28.12
CA HIS A 622 10.47 33.79 29.08
C HIS A 622 10.44 35.15 29.82
N PRO A 623 10.40 35.17 31.17
CA PRO A 623 10.76 36.39 31.88
C PRO A 623 12.26 36.61 31.68
N SER A 624 12.61 37.61 30.88
CA SER A 624 14.00 38.06 30.72
C SER A 624 14.49 38.62 32.06
N PRO A 625 15.73 38.30 32.50
CA PRO A 625 16.35 38.98 33.63
C PRO A 625 16.56 40.46 33.30
N PRO A 626 16.60 41.37 34.29
CA PRO A 626 16.73 42.80 34.03
C PRO A 626 18.11 43.10 33.43
N LEU A 627 18.12 43.67 32.22
CA LEU A 627 19.31 44.24 31.59
C LEU A 627 19.36 45.77 31.84
N PRO A 628 20.57 46.35 31.95
CA PRO A 628 20.81 47.72 32.40
C PRO A 628 20.44 48.77 31.33
N PRO A 629 20.35 50.07 31.70
CA PRO A 629 19.87 51.12 30.80
C PRO A 629 20.96 51.60 29.82
N THR A 630 20.50 52.26 28.74
CA THR A 630 21.19 52.93 27.62
C THR A 630 21.46 52.00 26.41
N GLU A 631 21.13 52.32 25.15
CA GLU A 631 21.08 53.62 24.47
C GLU A 631 20.29 53.49 23.13
N SER A 632 19.50 54.53 22.79
CA SER A 632 18.92 54.92 21.47
C SER A 632 18.27 53.88 20.53
N LEU A 633 16.94 53.92 20.44
CA LEU A 633 16.12 53.38 19.34
C LEU A 633 16.35 54.17 18.03
N ASN A 634 16.45 53.45 16.92
CA ASN A 634 16.22 53.96 15.57
C ASN A 634 14.93 53.30 15.03
N PRO A 635 13.91 54.04 14.57
CA PRO A 635 12.59 53.48 14.30
C PRO A 635 12.42 53.18 12.80
N HIS A 636 12.42 51.91 12.43
CA HIS A 636 11.65 51.40 11.28
C HIS A 636 11.54 49.87 11.41
N CYS A 637 10.52 49.43 12.14
CA CYS A 637 9.81 48.18 11.96
C CYS A 637 8.45 48.25 12.63
#